data_AF-A0A2X0VLZ1-F1
#
_entry.id   AF-A0A2X0VLZ1-F1
#
_cell.length_a   1.000
_cell.length_b   1.000
_cell.length_c   1.000
_cell.angle_alpha   90.00
_cell.angle_beta   90.00
_cell.angle_gamma   90.00
#
_symmetry.space_group_name_H-M   'P 1'
#
loop_
_entity.id
_entity.type
_entity.pdbx_description
1 polymer ?
#
loop_
_entity_poly.entity_id
_entity_poly.type
_entity_poly.pdbx_seq_one_letter_code
_entity_poly.pdbx_strand_id
1 'polypeptide(L)'
;MDILKQCQIWHENGEYQNIIDKLEDIAAQDRSPEMDSELSRAYNNMADPNKPTFRKMLKKALSLLKPHEQYFKDDHNFNFRMGYSYYYLDQESRALKYFKKALEARPDDKDTLDFIDMCHQGITLPQFNMCFYERTQLCWDTFLKIEAQLRKMMDEDKDGTGGAKIVSQMQEILNLVFDDISFEMGVSGQKYDLILTPEGDKVKLFELTYFQKFAPEKVLDNWNIIVGRQAVENIALRTEDGTEISGDDVQIWLEDCGKNRFAMAVYCQKLLSLLEKEEGRSWWMLTTLTDQVLGEISHMRYIDSFDVLKEPKAEPSTPMSRLPDILKGRGLDLLNDPKAYLDSYLGYKMQPDEDPDAPWRLDIIAGSTCCAPLIKGYLNDDNDFIEELHANGAVAGFFCYPLDTLSEQEGSDKIFDFRDRLEQALTATAYPEVITLTGGATGLYCGYVDFIAWDIQKVLNIAKEFFEGTDIPWAIFNTFYRKADFVNLKSQNKEENEKNDDELNDTLTGIDYIPYTKDNAEKFFLQLEMWNDKSEYTLCIQALNAIPEEHKDYRTAYALARALENYAILGDHDEGTIKVRADKALRKAIEVLESVSDEGQNKAQWHMRMAYAYQYLDGLEEKALVYARRWAELDNEDKDALIVIKECETMIKKRNRRIENRAKFVPGKIPFEGVDLENFWDDNSYALKDYVSDPPSDELIADIEKELGYKLPASYIYLMKKHNGGMPVNTCHPCDEPTSWAEDHVAISGILSLGRDKTNSLCGELGSRFMIDEWEYPDIGVAICDCPSAGHDMIFLDYRACGPQGEPAVVHVDQEFDFKITHLADSFEEFICNLVHESHYAPDEDDVDDTEDSEGDTDKDKSDPKGSFVGSVLLSDDSWDKEQLICDLKEQWNIVDDNTDESDDEDSDDALIMHIGDMMLVVNLFHSPIPGNEATINAQNNYMWPEAVEAATAHKAHIMVAVLGDDIKLIERGKLFTKAMAVCCRQKYASGVFTSGVVFEPRFYAGFANMLKDDELPIFNWIWFGLYQSKGGLNGYTYGMDVFGKDEMEVLNADADPEELRDFLASLASYVLSCDVTLHDGETIGFSEDDKHSIIRSPGVALPNEQMTVKIGYEPVQED
;
A
#
# COMPACT_ATOMS: atom_id res chain seq x y z
N MET A 1 8.22 -19.42 32.76
CA MET A 1 8.63 -18.81 31.48
C MET A 1 8.26 -17.34 31.58
N ASP A 2 9.08 -16.44 31.04
CA ASP A 2 8.71 -15.03 30.93
C ASP A 2 7.47 -14.93 30.03
N ILE A 3 6.41 -14.26 30.50
CA ILE A 3 5.10 -14.28 29.83
C ILE A 3 5.20 -13.67 28.43
N LEU A 4 6.02 -12.64 28.22
CA LEU A 4 6.24 -12.02 26.91
C LEU A 4 6.95 -12.97 25.95
N LYS A 5 7.91 -13.77 26.43
CA LYS A 5 8.55 -14.82 25.61
C LYS A 5 7.55 -15.91 25.21
N GLN A 6 6.62 -16.24 26.10
CA GLN A 6 5.56 -17.18 25.78
C GLN A 6 4.60 -16.59 24.73
N CYS A 7 4.26 -15.30 24.84
CA CYS A 7 3.45 -14.61 23.83
C CYS A 7 4.14 -14.59 22.46
N GLN A 8 5.46 -14.41 22.41
CA GLN A 8 6.21 -14.47 21.15
C GLN A 8 6.14 -15.87 20.52
N ILE A 9 6.30 -16.94 21.31
CA ILE A 9 6.16 -18.32 20.81
C ILE A 9 4.75 -18.56 20.28
N TRP A 10 3.72 -18.12 21.01
CA TRP A 10 2.34 -18.23 20.55
C TRP A 10 2.11 -17.45 19.27
N HIS A 11 2.69 -16.25 19.15
CA HIS A 11 2.57 -15.46 17.93
C HIS A 11 3.23 -16.12 16.72
N GLU A 12 4.43 -16.69 16.88
CA GLU A 12 5.13 -17.44 15.83
C GLU A 12 4.37 -18.70 15.39
N ASN A 13 3.56 -19.27 16.29
CA ASN A 13 2.71 -20.42 16.01
C ASN A 13 1.30 -20.06 15.48
N GLY A 14 0.97 -18.77 15.31
CA GLY A 14 -0.39 -18.34 14.95
C GLY A 14 -1.37 -18.23 16.13
N GLU A 15 -1.02 -18.77 17.30
CA GLU A 15 -1.86 -18.92 18.51
C GLU A 15 -2.27 -17.59 19.21
N TYR A 16 -2.86 -16.64 18.48
CA TYR A 16 -3.21 -15.31 18.96
C TYR A 16 -4.28 -15.34 20.05
N GLN A 17 -5.23 -16.28 19.97
CA GLN A 17 -6.25 -16.44 21.00
C GLN A 17 -5.63 -16.84 22.35
N ASN A 18 -4.54 -17.63 22.36
CA ASN A 18 -3.81 -17.97 23.58
C ASN A 18 -3.16 -16.73 24.22
N ILE A 19 -2.65 -15.81 23.40
CA ILE A 19 -2.13 -14.51 23.86
C ILE A 19 -3.27 -13.69 24.49
N ILE A 20 -4.41 -13.59 23.80
CA ILE A 20 -5.58 -12.84 24.26
C ILE A 20 -6.07 -13.38 25.60
N ASP A 21 -6.40 -14.67 25.66
CA ASP A 21 -6.92 -15.31 26.88
C ASP A 21 -5.95 -15.14 28.05
N LYS A 22 -4.65 -15.32 27.78
CA LYS A 22 -3.64 -15.28 28.84
C LYS A 22 -3.39 -13.87 29.37
N LEU A 23 -3.39 -12.86 28.51
CA LEU A 23 -3.15 -11.48 28.92
C LEU A 23 -4.43 -10.81 29.44
N GLU A 24 -5.63 -11.16 28.96
CA GLU A 24 -6.88 -10.67 29.53
C GLU A 24 -7.19 -11.24 30.93
N ASP A 25 -6.68 -12.43 31.26
CA ASP A 25 -6.69 -12.98 32.62
C ASP A 25 -5.93 -12.10 33.64
N ILE A 26 -5.01 -11.25 33.17
CA ILE A 26 -4.28 -10.28 33.98
C ILE A 26 -5.09 -9.00 34.04
N ALA A 27 -5.37 -8.50 35.25
CA ALA A 27 -6.12 -7.26 35.41
C ALA A 27 -5.41 -6.09 34.71
N ALA A 28 -6.17 -5.17 34.10
CA ALA A 28 -5.62 -4.09 33.28
C ALA A 28 -4.58 -3.22 34.00
N GLN A 29 -4.76 -2.96 35.31
CA GLN A 29 -3.78 -2.20 36.09
C GLN A 29 -2.46 -2.95 36.37
N ASP A 30 -2.43 -4.26 36.15
CA ASP A 30 -1.28 -5.13 36.43
C ASP A 30 -0.52 -5.52 35.13
N ARG A 31 -1.01 -5.10 33.96
CA ARG A 31 -0.32 -5.30 32.67
C ARG A 31 0.71 -4.20 32.42
N SER A 32 1.87 -4.59 31.88
CA SER A 32 2.89 -3.63 31.43
C SER A 32 2.55 -3.10 30.04
N PRO A 33 3.14 -1.96 29.62
CA PRO A 33 2.97 -1.44 28.25
C PRO A 33 3.30 -2.49 27.18
N GLU A 34 4.31 -3.33 27.39
CA GLU A 34 4.69 -4.41 26.46
C GLU A 34 3.62 -5.50 26.41
N MET A 35 2.99 -5.84 27.54
CA MET A 35 1.88 -6.81 27.55
C MET A 35 0.67 -6.25 26.79
N ASP A 36 0.33 -4.97 27.00
CA ASP A 36 -0.76 -4.35 26.23
C ASP A 36 -0.42 -4.24 24.73
N SER A 37 0.86 -4.01 24.39
CA SER A 37 1.33 -4.01 23.00
C SER A 37 1.22 -5.38 22.34
N GLU A 38 1.59 -6.44 23.05
CA GLU A 38 1.46 -7.83 22.58
C GLU A 38 0.00 -8.28 22.48
N LEU A 39 -0.83 -7.89 23.44
CA LEU A 39 -2.27 -8.11 23.39
C LEU A 39 -2.90 -7.37 22.19
N SER A 40 -2.45 -6.15 21.92
CA SER A 40 -2.88 -5.39 20.75
C SER A 40 -2.48 -6.06 19.44
N ARG A 41 -1.26 -6.59 19.34
CA ARG A 41 -0.82 -7.34 18.15
C ARG A 41 -1.70 -8.56 17.92
N ALA A 42 -2.00 -9.31 18.97
CA ALA A 42 -2.90 -10.46 18.87
C ALA A 42 -4.31 -10.06 18.41
N TYR A 43 -4.85 -8.94 18.90
CA TYR A 43 -6.14 -8.42 18.43
C TYR A 43 -6.11 -7.95 16.97
N ASN A 44 -5.02 -7.35 16.50
CA ASN A 44 -4.86 -6.98 15.08
C ASN A 44 -4.86 -8.21 14.18
N ASN A 45 -4.07 -9.22 14.53
CA ASN A 45 -3.99 -10.45 13.73
C ASN A 45 -5.28 -11.27 13.77
N MET A 46 -6.02 -11.24 14.88
CA MET A 46 -7.34 -11.89 14.99
C MET A 46 -8.47 -11.14 14.26
N ALA A 47 -8.22 -9.90 13.83
CA ALA A 47 -9.24 -9.09 13.18
C ALA A 47 -9.47 -9.58 11.73
N ASP A 48 -10.43 -10.49 11.57
CA ASP A 48 -10.86 -10.99 10.26
C ASP A 48 -11.94 -10.07 9.64
N PRO A 49 -11.71 -9.47 8.45
CA PRO A 49 -12.66 -8.56 7.78
C PRO A 49 -14.02 -9.18 7.47
N ASN A 50 -14.11 -10.51 7.40
CA ASN A 50 -15.36 -11.23 7.16
C ASN A 50 -16.20 -11.45 8.43
N LYS A 51 -15.65 -11.15 9.62
CA LYS A 51 -16.35 -11.31 10.89
C LYS A 51 -17.00 -10.00 11.35
N PRO A 52 -18.22 -10.03 11.92
CA PRO A 52 -18.84 -8.84 12.53
C PRO A 52 -18.01 -8.20 13.64
N THR A 53 -17.05 -8.94 14.22
CA THR A 53 -16.13 -8.46 15.26
C THR A 53 -14.91 -7.73 14.73
N PHE A 54 -14.68 -7.69 13.41
CA PHE A 54 -13.50 -7.07 12.78
C PHE A 54 -13.15 -5.70 13.36
N ARG A 55 -14.05 -4.73 13.17
CA ARG A 55 -13.86 -3.36 13.66
C ARG A 55 -13.75 -3.30 15.18
N LYS A 56 -14.44 -4.19 15.91
CA LYS A 56 -14.38 -4.27 17.37
C LYS A 56 -12.99 -4.71 17.87
N MET A 57 -12.37 -5.66 17.19
CA MET A 57 -11.02 -6.14 17.50
C MET A 57 -9.97 -5.07 17.22
N LEU A 58 -10.02 -4.40 16.07
CA LEU A 58 -9.12 -3.28 15.76
C LEU A 58 -9.28 -2.11 16.74
N LYS A 59 -10.52 -1.75 17.11
CA LYS A 59 -10.78 -0.75 18.16
C LYS A 59 -10.23 -1.17 19.51
N LYS A 60 -10.31 -2.46 19.84
CA LYS A 60 -9.76 -3.00 21.08
C LYS A 60 -8.23 -2.92 21.08
N ALA A 61 -7.58 -3.26 19.97
CA ALA A 61 -6.14 -3.07 19.77
C ALA A 61 -5.72 -1.61 20.00
N LEU A 62 -6.38 -0.66 19.33
CA LEU A 62 -6.15 0.78 19.56
C LEU A 62 -6.34 1.20 21.02
N SER A 63 -7.39 0.70 21.70
CA SER A 63 -7.67 1.04 23.10
C SER A 63 -6.58 0.56 24.07
N LEU A 64 -5.85 -0.50 23.72
CA LEU A 64 -4.74 -1.03 24.52
C LEU A 64 -3.46 -0.21 24.30
N LEU A 65 -3.22 0.24 23.06
CA LEU A 65 -2.01 0.99 22.70
C LEU A 65 -2.09 2.47 23.09
N LYS A 66 -3.26 3.11 22.93
CA LYS A 66 -3.43 4.56 23.12
C LYS A 66 -2.94 5.10 24.47
N PRO A 67 -3.14 4.43 25.63
CA PRO A 67 -2.58 4.89 26.91
C PRO A 67 -1.04 4.93 26.96
N HIS A 68 -0.37 4.19 26.08
CA HIS A 68 1.08 4.01 26.06
C HIS A 68 1.77 4.78 24.93
N GLU A 69 1.06 5.67 24.23
CA GLU A 69 1.60 6.42 23.09
C GLU A 69 2.85 7.22 23.45
N GLN A 70 2.89 7.87 24.62
CA GLN A 70 4.08 8.59 25.07
C GLN A 70 5.24 7.66 25.46
N TYR A 71 4.92 6.42 25.87
CA TYR A 71 5.92 5.42 26.25
C TYR A 71 6.61 4.83 25.02
N PHE A 72 5.85 4.54 23.95
CA PHE A 72 6.32 3.92 22.71
C PHE A 72 6.46 4.89 21.53
N LYS A 73 6.48 6.20 21.77
CA LYS A 73 6.41 7.21 20.69
C LYS A 73 7.42 7.03 19.55
N ASP A 74 8.61 6.52 19.85
CA ASP A 74 9.72 6.34 18.90
C ASP A 74 9.91 4.83 18.53
N ASP A 75 8.99 3.95 18.93
CA ASP A 75 9.04 2.50 18.65
C ASP A 75 8.36 2.17 17.32
N HIS A 76 9.09 1.50 16.43
CA HIS A 76 8.58 1.12 15.10
C HIS A 76 7.34 0.23 15.21
N ASN A 77 7.40 -0.84 16.00
CA ASN A 77 6.32 -1.83 16.07
C ASN A 77 5.03 -1.23 16.63
N PHE A 78 5.13 -0.37 17.64
CA PHE A 78 3.99 0.36 18.17
C PHE A 78 3.34 1.24 17.11
N ASN A 79 4.14 2.08 16.45
CA ASN A 79 3.63 2.98 15.41
C ASN A 79 3.06 2.19 14.23
N PHE A 80 3.70 1.11 13.81
CA PHE A 80 3.18 0.22 12.77
C PHE A 80 1.84 -0.41 13.18
N ARG A 81 1.74 -0.95 14.41
CA ARG A 81 0.49 -1.55 14.93
C ARG A 81 -0.64 -0.51 15.04
N MET A 82 -0.33 0.72 15.44
CA MET A 82 -1.30 1.83 15.44
C MET A 82 -1.75 2.17 14.01
N GLY A 83 -0.80 2.33 13.09
CA GLY A 83 -1.04 2.60 11.67
C GLY A 83 -1.92 1.54 11.04
N TYR A 84 -1.54 0.27 11.20
CA TYR A 84 -2.28 -0.90 10.72
C TYR A 84 -3.73 -0.90 11.22
N SER A 85 -3.94 -0.67 12.53
CA SER A 85 -5.28 -0.67 13.10
C SER A 85 -6.16 0.44 12.52
N TYR A 86 -5.60 1.64 12.33
CA TYR A 86 -6.33 2.75 11.71
C TYR A 86 -6.60 2.52 10.23
N TYR A 87 -5.64 1.98 9.48
CA TYR A 87 -5.79 1.70 8.05
C TYR A 87 -6.97 0.76 7.80
N TYR A 88 -6.99 -0.39 8.47
CA TYR A 88 -8.08 -1.37 8.34
C TYR A 88 -9.41 -0.93 8.98
N LEU A 89 -9.43 0.21 9.69
CA LEU A 89 -10.66 0.86 10.15
C LEU A 89 -11.23 1.88 9.14
N ASP A 90 -10.62 2.00 7.96
CA ASP A 90 -10.87 3.01 6.92
C ASP A 90 -10.53 4.44 7.43
N GLN A 91 -9.38 4.59 8.12
CA GLN A 91 -8.91 5.85 8.73
C GLN A 91 -7.47 6.21 8.30
N GLU A 92 -7.26 6.29 6.99
CA GLU A 92 -5.95 6.44 6.33
C GLU A 92 -5.18 7.67 6.77
N SER A 93 -5.84 8.80 7.01
CA SER A 93 -5.20 10.02 7.51
C SER A 93 -4.62 9.86 8.92
N ARG A 94 -5.31 9.13 9.80
CA ARG A 94 -4.79 8.77 11.12
C ARG A 94 -3.68 7.74 11.00
N ALA A 95 -3.86 6.74 10.14
CA ALA A 95 -2.87 5.69 9.87
C ALA A 95 -1.55 6.28 9.36
N LEU A 96 -1.60 7.20 8.40
CA LEU A 96 -0.46 7.87 7.77
C LEU A 96 0.44 8.55 8.81
N LYS A 97 -0.13 9.19 9.84
CA LYS A 97 0.64 9.80 10.93
C LYS A 97 1.48 8.78 11.68
N TYR A 98 0.95 7.58 11.92
CA TYR A 98 1.67 6.53 12.61
C TYR A 98 2.64 5.78 11.70
N PHE A 99 2.28 5.49 10.45
CA PHE A 99 3.21 4.86 9.51
C PHE A 99 4.43 5.75 9.22
N LYS A 100 4.26 7.07 9.09
CA LYS A 100 5.41 8.00 8.99
C LYS A 100 6.34 7.90 10.20
N LYS A 101 5.81 7.82 11.42
CA LYS A 101 6.63 7.60 12.63
C LYS A 101 7.25 6.21 12.68
N ALA A 102 6.56 5.18 12.18
CA ALA A 102 7.11 3.84 12.07
C ALA A 102 8.32 3.82 11.10
N LEU A 103 8.21 4.54 9.99
CA LEU A 103 9.27 4.71 9.01
C LEU A 103 10.45 5.52 9.55
N GLU A 104 10.20 6.56 10.37
CA GLU A 104 11.27 7.28 11.08
C GLU A 104 12.10 6.35 11.98
N ALA A 105 11.45 5.39 12.64
CA ALA A 105 12.11 4.43 13.53
C ALA A 105 12.80 3.27 12.78
N ARG A 106 12.34 2.94 11.57
CA ARG A 106 12.96 1.97 10.66
C ARG A 106 12.85 2.50 9.21
N PRO A 107 13.81 3.31 8.77
CA PRO A 107 13.88 3.73 7.37
C PRO A 107 13.99 2.51 6.45
N ASP A 108 13.42 2.58 5.26
CA ASP A 108 13.42 1.52 4.24
C ASP A 108 12.55 0.28 4.54
N ASP A 109 11.70 0.34 5.58
CA ASP A 109 10.67 -0.69 5.80
C ASP A 109 9.63 -0.66 4.67
N LYS A 110 9.78 -1.57 3.70
CA LYS A 110 8.96 -1.63 2.48
C LYS A 110 7.47 -1.73 2.79
N ASP A 111 7.10 -2.55 3.76
CA ASP A 111 5.70 -2.68 4.19
C ASP A 111 5.15 -1.33 4.65
N THR A 112 5.90 -0.59 5.49
CA THR A 112 5.51 0.75 5.93
C THR A 112 5.40 1.75 4.78
N LEU A 113 6.30 1.70 3.79
CA LEU A 113 6.23 2.55 2.58
C LEU A 113 4.98 2.24 1.75
N ASP A 114 4.70 0.97 1.50
CA ASP A 114 3.51 0.54 0.77
C ASP A 114 2.23 1.00 1.50
N PHE A 115 2.18 0.89 2.82
CA PHE A 115 1.07 1.43 3.63
C PHE A 115 0.96 2.95 3.56
N ILE A 116 2.07 3.68 3.49
CA ILE A 116 2.05 5.14 3.32
C ILE A 116 1.43 5.51 1.96
N ASP A 117 1.82 4.84 0.89
CA ASP A 117 1.29 5.08 -0.45
C ASP A 117 -0.20 4.73 -0.54
N MET A 118 -0.61 3.59 0.03
CA MET A 118 -2.02 3.21 0.14
C MET A 118 -2.81 4.24 0.96
N CYS A 119 -2.23 4.78 2.04
CA CYS A 119 -2.88 5.85 2.79
C CYS A 119 -3.04 7.13 1.96
N HIS A 120 -2.03 7.52 1.18
CA HIS A 120 -2.13 8.68 0.28
C HIS A 120 -3.26 8.49 -0.75
N GLN A 121 -3.37 7.31 -1.35
CA GLN A 121 -4.46 6.98 -2.28
C GLN A 121 -5.83 7.02 -1.60
N GLY A 122 -5.97 6.44 -0.40
CA GLY A 122 -7.22 6.44 0.37
C GLY A 122 -7.63 7.83 0.89
N ILE A 123 -6.69 8.74 1.12
CA ILE A 123 -7.01 10.15 1.46
C ILE A 123 -7.53 10.89 0.22
N THR A 124 -6.96 10.66 -0.95
CA THR A 124 -7.36 11.27 -2.23
C THR A 124 -8.72 10.75 -2.70
N LEU A 125 -8.92 9.44 -2.62
CA LEU A 125 -10.17 8.76 -2.97
C LEU A 125 -10.61 7.86 -1.80
N PRO A 126 -11.32 8.39 -0.81
CA PRO A 126 -11.78 7.60 0.33
C PRO A 126 -12.67 6.44 -0.11
N GLN A 127 -12.30 5.24 0.31
CA GLN A 127 -13.06 4.00 0.11
C GLN A 127 -13.35 3.38 1.47
N PHE A 128 -14.59 2.97 1.67
CA PHE A 128 -15.01 2.40 2.95
C PHE A 128 -15.58 1.01 2.72
N ASN A 129 -15.27 0.09 3.62
CA ASN A 129 -15.91 -1.22 3.67
C ASN A 129 -17.44 -1.10 3.84
N MET A 130 -17.89 -0.09 4.58
CA MET A 130 -19.28 0.35 4.64
C MET A 130 -19.31 1.87 4.76
N CYS A 131 -20.02 2.55 3.87
CA CYS A 131 -20.21 4.00 3.95
C CYS A 131 -21.20 4.40 5.07
N PHE A 132 -21.23 5.68 5.44
CA PHE A 132 -22.09 6.19 6.51
C PHE A 132 -23.57 5.86 6.28
N TYR A 133 -24.04 5.91 5.03
CA TYR A 133 -25.40 5.52 4.66
C TYR A 133 -25.70 4.07 5.03
N GLU A 134 -24.83 3.13 4.66
CA GLU A 134 -25.00 1.70 4.93
C GLU A 134 -24.92 1.38 6.41
N ARG A 135 -23.95 2.00 7.11
CA ARG A 135 -23.83 1.89 8.56
C ARG A 135 -25.09 2.39 9.26
N THR A 136 -25.68 3.50 8.80
CA THR A 136 -26.93 4.05 9.34
C THR A 136 -28.08 3.05 9.22
N GLN A 137 -28.23 2.39 8.08
CA GLN A 137 -29.25 1.36 7.89
C GLN A 137 -29.02 0.17 8.84
N LEU A 138 -27.79 -0.34 8.90
CA LEU A 138 -27.42 -1.46 9.78
C LEU A 138 -27.69 -1.16 11.26
N CYS A 139 -27.36 0.04 11.70
CA CYS A 139 -27.59 0.50 13.07
C CYS A 139 -29.08 0.53 13.40
N TRP A 140 -29.92 1.13 12.55
CA TRP A 140 -31.36 1.17 12.80
C TRP A 140 -32.03 -0.21 12.75
N ASP A 141 -31.60 -1.08 11.82
CA ASP A 141 -32.07 -2.46 11.76
C ASP A 141 -31.67 -3.25 13.03
N THR A 142 -30.49 -2.98 13.58
CA THR A 142 -30.02 -3.60 14.82
C THR A 142 -30.75 -3.04 16.04
N PHE A 143 -30.96 -1.73 16.09
CA PHE A 143 -31.76 -1.07 17.13
C PHE A 143 -33.16 -1.68 17.19
N LEU A 144 -33.83 -1.83 16.04
CA LEU A 144 -35.17 -2.42 15.95
C LEU A 144 -35.26 -3.84 16.56
N LYS A 145 -34.19 -4.64 16.47
CA LYS A 145 -34.17 -6.00 17.02
C LYS A 145 -34.17 -6.01 18.55
N ILE A 146 -33.56 -5.01 19.19
CA ILE A 146 -33.41 -4.95 20.65
C ILE A 146 -34.22 -3.85 21.33
N GLU A 147 -34.90 -3.00 20.56
CA GLU A 147 -35.74 -1.88 20.99
C GLU A 147 -36.65 -2.26 22.17
N ALA A 148 -37.38 -3.36 22.05
CA ALA A 148 -38.35 -3.78 23.07
C ALA A 148 -37.67 -4.26 24.35
N GLN A 149 -36.47 -4.83 24.25
CA GLN A 149 -35.65 -5.20 25.39
C GLN A 149 -35.13 -3.95 26.10
N LEU A 150 -34.63 -2.95 25.37
CA LEU A 150 -34.15 -1.69 25.94
C LEU A 150 -35.26 -0.98 26.73
N ARG A 151 -36.45 -0.84 26.13
CA ARG A 151 -37.61 -0.26 26.85
C ARG A 151 -37.97 -1.03 28.11
N LYS A 152 -38.00 -2.36 28.03
CA LYS A 152 -38.27 -3.21 29.19
C LYS A 152 -37.24 -2.98 30.30
N MET A 153 -35.95 -2.89 29.95
CA MET A 153 -34.89 -2.61 30.91
C MET A 153 -35.06 -1.23 31.55
N MET A 154 -35.42 -0.20 30.77
CA MET A 154 -35.71 1.14 31.29
C MET A 154 -36.92 1.17 32.23
N ASP A 155 -37.97 0.40 31.94
CA ASP A 155 -39.16 0.31 32.81
C ASP A 155 -38.91 -0.46 34.13
N GLU A 156 -38.02 -1.44 34.08
CA GLU A 156 -37.66 -2.30 35.22
C GLU A 156 -36.62 -1.65 36.15
N ASP A 157 -35.83 -0.68 35.65
CA ASP A 157 -34.79 0.05 36.40
C ASP A 157 -35.38 1.11 37.35
N LYS A 158 -36.08 0.66 38.39
CA LYS A 158 -36.79 1.54 39.33
C LYS A 158 -35.90 2.21 40.38
N ASP A 159 -34.68 1.71 40.58
CA ASP A 159 -33.72 2.23 41.55
C ASP A 159 -32.50 2.92 40.90
N GLY A 160 -32.44 2.96 39.56
CA GLY A 160 -31.40 3.63 38.79
C GLY A 160 -30.06 2.87 38.78
N THR A 161 -30.06 1.60 39.17
CA THR A 161 -28.84 0.77 39.20
C THR A 161 -28.59 0.04 37.88
N GLY A 162 -29.60 -0.07 37.02
CA GLY A 162 -29.52 -0.69 35.69
C GLY A 162 -29.04 0.23 34.57
N GLY A 163 -29.01 1.54 34.79
CA GLY A 163 -28.69 2.57 33.80
C GLY A 163 -27.39 2.32 33.02
N ALA A 164 -26.30 1.94 33.70
CA ALA A 164 -25.01 1.67 33.05
C ALA A 164 -25.09 0.56 32.00
N LYS A 165 -25.89 -0.49 32.26
CA LYS A 165 -26.09 -1.59 31.33
C LYS A 165 -26.92 -1.16 30.12
N ILE A 166 -27.94 -0.32 30.33
CA ILE A 166 -28.77 0.23 29.25
C ILE A 166 -27.92 1.10 28.33
N VAL A 167 -27.14 2.02 28.91
CA VAL A 167 -26.21 2.89 28.17
C VAL A 167 -25.19 2.06 27.39
N SER A 168 -24.56 1.06 28.02
CA SER A 168 -23.60 0.20 27.33
C SER A 168 -24.20 -0.53 26.12
N GLN A 169 -25.43 -1.06 26.24
CA GLN A 169 -26.10 -1.72 25.11
C GLN A 169 -26.44 -0.75 23.97
N MET A 170 -26.88 0.47 24.31
CA MET A 170 -27.16 1.49 23.32
C MET A 170 -25.89 2.00 22.63
N GLN A 171 -24.80 2.18 23.39
CA GLN A 171 -23.49 2.56 22.85
C GLN A 171 -22.98 1.53 21.83
N GLU A 172 -23.11 0.23 22.12
CA GLU A 172 -22.72 -0.83 21.17
C GLU A 172 -23.47 -0.73 19.83
N ILE A 173 -24.75 -0.34 19.85
CA ILE A 173 -25.53 -0.12 18.63
C ILE A 173 -25.05 1.13 17.89
N LEU A 174 -24.91 2.26 18.59
CA LEU A 174 -24.51 3.52 17.95
C LEU A 174 -23.08 3.44 17.37
N ASN A 175 -22.21 2.62 17.97
CA ASN A 175 -20.85 2.36 17.51
C ASN A 175 -20.78 1.58 16.18
N LEU A 176 -21.92 1.08 15.67
CA LEU A 176 -22.01 0.56 14.30
C LEU A 176 -21.89 1.68 13.25
N VAL A 177 -22.19 2.93 13.63
CA VAL A 177 -22.12 4.12 12.76
C VAL A 177 -21.00 5.05 13.21
N PHE A 178 -21.04 5.44 14.48
CA PHE A 178 -20.18 6.49 15.00
C PHE A 178 -18.94 5.89 15.64
N ASP A 179 -17.77 6.42 15.29
CA ASP A 179 -16.51 6.06 15.93
C ASP A 179 -16.50 6.47 17.41
N ASP A 180 -17.00 7.68 17.64
CA ASP A 180 -17.28 8.27 18.95
C ASP A 180 -18.65 8.98 18.93
N ILE A 181 -19.41 8.83 20.02
CA ILE A 181 -20.75 9.41 20.17
C ILE A 181 -21.15 9.53 21.64
N SER A 182 -21.58 10.72 22.00
CA SER A 182 -22.25 11.01 23.25
C SER A 182 -23.77 11.00 23.08
N PHE A 183 -24.50 10.43 24.03
CA PHE A 183 -25.96 10.41 24.03
C PHE A 183 -26.55 10.32 25.43
N GLU A 184 -27.82 10.68 25.55
CA GLU A 184 -28.62 10.52 26.76
C GLU A 184 -29.88 9.69 26.46
N MET A 185 -30.35 8.96 27.46
CA MET A 185 -31.59 8.18 27.36
C MET A 185 -32.54 8.57 28.49
N GLY A 186 -33.83 8.64 28.17
CA GLY A 186 -34.84 9.07 29.12
C GLY A 186 -36.24 8.58 28.79
N VAL A 187 -37.22 9.05 29.56
CA VAL A 187 -38.64 8.79 29.31
C VAL A 187 -39.39 10.12 29.39
N SER A 188 -40.07 10.48 28.30
CA SER A 188 -40.89 11.69 28.20
C SER A 188 -42.32 11.33 27.81
N GLY A 189 -43.22 11.48 28.79
CA GLY A 189 -44.63 11.13 28.65
C GLY A 189 -44.85 9.62 28.49
N GLN A 190 -45.27 9.19 27.30
CA GLN A 190 -45.50 7.77 26.97
C GLN A 190 -44.40 7.16 26.09
N LYS A 191 -43.39 7.96 25.72
CA LYS A 191 -42.29 7.56 24.83
C LYS A 191 -40.96 7.60 25.57
N TYR A 192 -40.00 6.88 25.00
CA TYR A 192 -38.61 6.84 25.45
C TYR A 192 -37.81 7.83 24.61
N ASP A 193 -36.81 8.48 25.19
CA ASP A 193 -35.99 9.46 24.50
C ASP A 193 -34.61 8.87 24.24
N LEU A 194 -34.11 9.05 23.02
CA LEU A 194 -32.70 8.95 22.68
C LEU A 194 -32.25 10.33 22.21
N ILE A 195 -31.43 11.00 23.02
CA ILE A 195 -30.92 12.34 22.76
C ILE A 195 -29.47 12.20 22.30
N LEU A 196 -29.21 12.49 21.03
CA LEU A 196 -27.88 12.50 20.43
C LEU A 196 -27.29 13.91 20.56
N THR A 197 -26.11 14.05 21.16
CA THR A 197 -25.48 15.35 21.44
C THR A 197 -24.35 15.61 20.44
N PRO A 198 -24.39 16.72 19.66
CA PRO A 198 -23.25 17.15 18.84
C PRO A 198 -22.08 17.71 19.67
N GLU A 199 -22.25 17.96 20.97
CA GLU A 199 -21.22 18.49 21.87
C GLU A 199 -20.61 19.82 21.39
N GLY A 200 -21.46 20.65 20.77
CA GLY A 200 -21.04 21.92 20.19
C GLY A 200 -20.39 21.82 18.81
N ASP A 201 -20.16 20.61 18.28
CA ASP A 201 -19.61 20.42 16.94
C ASP A 201 -20.70 20.49 15.85
N LYS A 202 -20.52 21.43 14.93
CA LYS A 202 -21.42 21.63 13.80
C LYS A 202 -21.23 20.58 12.69
N VAL A 203 -20.04 19.99 12.54
CA VAL A 203 -19.80 18.92 11.55
C VAL A 203 -20.51 17.65 12.03
N LYS A 204 -20.30 17.23 13.28
CA LYS A 204 -21.06 16.13 13.93
C LYS A 204 -22.56 16.31 13.81
N LEU A 205 -23.06 17.54 13.96
CA LEU A 205 -24.49 17.84 13.85
C LEU A 205 -25.09 17.44 12.49
N PHE A 206 -24.34 17.53 11.38
CA PHE A 206 -24.79 17.02 10.09
C PHE A 206 -25.01 15.50 10.14
N GLU A 207 -24.06 14.76 10.68
CA GLU A 207 -24.14 13.30 10.81
C GLU A 207 -25.33 12.88 11.67
N LEU A 208 -25.52 13.54 12.83
CA LEU A 208 -26.62 13.23 13.75
C LEU A 208 -27.99 13.56 13.15
N THR A 209 -28.10 14.69 12.45
CA THR A 209 -29.35 15.10 11.80
C THR A 209 -29.69 14.14 10.65
N TYR A 210 -28.67 13.72 9.89
CA TYR A 210 -28.84 12.71 8.84
C TYR A 210 -29.25 11.36 9.45
N PHE A 211 -28.54 10.88 10.47
CA PHE A 211 -28.86 9.62 11.15
C PHE A 211 -30.28 9.60 11.71
N GLN A 212 -30.70 10.68 12.40
CA GLN A 212 -32.05 10.86 12.95
C GLN A 212 -33.13 10.76 11.86
N LYS A 213 -32.88 11.36 10.68
CA LYS A 213 -33.83 11.37 9.57
C LYS A 213 -34.19 9.97 9.06
N PHE A 214 -33.28 9.01 9.17
CA PHE A 214 -33.49 7.62 8.75
C PHE A 214 -34.07 6.71 9.85
N ALA A 215 -34.44 7.26 11.01
CA ALA A 215 -35.10 6.49 12.06
C ALA A 215 -36.41 5.85 11.53
N PRO A 216 -36.56 4.51 11.59
CA PRO A 216 -37.74 3.81 11.06
C PRO A 216 -39.04 4.23 11.78
N GLU A 217 -40.17 4.27 11.06
CA GLU A 217 -41.48 4.61 11.66
C GLU A 217 -41.80 3.77 12.91
N LYS A 218 -41.46 2.48 12.89
CA LYS A 218 -41.64 1.57 14.04
C LYS A 218 -40.84 1.95 15.27
N VAL A 219 -39.66 2.56 15.09
CA VAL A 219 -38.88 3.12 16.21
C VAL A 219 -39.61 4.35 16.75
N LEU A 220 -40.05 5.23 15.84
CA LEU A 220 -40.73 6.49 16.17
C LEU A 220 -42.09 6.29 16.86
N ASP A 221 -42.72 5.11 16.75
CA ASP A 221 -43.93 4.76 17.52
C ASP A 221 -43.70 4.83 19.03
N ASN A 222 -42.53 4.39 19.51
CA ASN A 222 -42.20 4.31 20.94
C ASN A 222 -41.09 5.28 21.38
N TRP A 223 -40.25 5.74 20.45
CA TRP A 223 -39.09 6.57 20.76
C TRP A 223 -39.19 7.97 20.17
N ASN A 224 -38.68 8.95 20.91
CA ASN A 224 -38.29 10.25 20.39
C ASN A 224 -36.79 10.20 20.12
N ILE A 225 -36.40 10.27 18.85
CA ILE A 225 -34.99 10.45 18.47
C ILE A 225 -34.77 11.95 18.36
N ILE A 226 -33.93 12.49 19.23
CA ILE A 226 -33.73 13.93 19.42
C ILE A 226 -32.27 14.25 19.14
N VAL A 227 -32.00 15.31 18.40
CA VAL A 227 -30.64 15.81 18.16
C VAL A 227 -30.47 17.12 18.89
N GLY A 228 -29.47 17.18 19.77
CA GLY A 228 -29.20 18.28 20.69
C GLY A 228 -30.03 18.21 21.97
N ARG A 229 -29.38 18.46 23.13
CA ARG A 229 -30.05 18.55 24.43
C ARG A 229 -31.17 19.58 24.42
N GLN A 230 -32.29 19.22 25.05
CA GLN A 230 -33.45 20.09 25.20
C GLN A 230 -33.33 20.95 26.44
N ALA A 231 -33.92 22.15 26.41
CA ALA A 231 -33.98 23.00 27.59
C ALA A 231 -34.90 22.38 28.67
N VAL A 232 -34.40 22.32 29.91
CA VAL A 232 -35.11 21.76 31.07
C VAL A 232 -35.27 22.84 32.15
N GLU A 233 -36.50 23.06 32.59
CA GLU A 233 -36.78 24.00 33.69
C GLU A 233 -36.27 23.47 35.03
N ASN A 234 -35.58 24.33 35.79
CA ASN A 234 -35.05 24.02 37.13
C ASN A 234 -34.05 22.85 37.16
N ILE A 235 -33.28 22.67 36.09
CA ILE A 235 -32.21 21.68 36.05
C ILE A 235 -31.12 21.97 37.09
N ALA A 236 -30.60 20.92 37.71
CA ALA A 236 -29.41 20.97 38.52
C ALA A 236 -28.52 19.76 38.25
N LEU A 237 -27.21 20.00 38.16
CA LEU A 237 -26.20 18.95 38.06
C LEU A 237 -25.64 18.67 39.45
N ARG A 238 -25.25 17.41 39.69
CA ARG A 238 -24.68 16.97 40.96
C ARG A 238 -23.24 16.50 40.75
N THR A 239 -22.32 17.00 41.56
CA THR A 239 -20.93 16.53 41.64
C THR A 239 -20.84 15.21 42.42
N GLU A 240 -19.72 14.51 42.31
CA GLU A 240 -19.47 13.26 43.06
C GLU A 240 -19.53 13.42 44.58
N ASP A 241 -19.12 14.58 45.10
CA ASP A 241 -19.22 14.89 46.53
C ASP A 241 -20.65 15.26 46.98
N GLY A 242 -21.62 15.20 46.07
CA GLY A 242 -23.03 15.45 46.32
C GLY A 242 -23.44 16.92 46.23
N THR A 243 -22.55 17.83 45.84
CA THR A 243 -22.87 19.24 45.64
C THR A 243 -23.78 19.43 44.45
N GLU A 244 -24.91 20.11 44.66
CA GLU A 244 -25.90 20.39 43.61
C GLU A 244 -25.75 21.83 43.09
N ILE A 245 -25.77 21.96 41.76
CA ILE A 245 -25.43 23.17 41.03
C ILE A 245 -26.51 23.44 39.99
N SER A 246 -27.17 24.58 40.12
CA SER A 246 -28.23 25.02 39.22
C SER A 246 -27.83 26.28 38.47
N GLY A 247 -28.62 26.67 37.46
CA GLY A 247 -28.40 27.94 36.76
C GLY A 247 -28.45 29.18 37.65
N ASP A 248 -29.03 29.12 38.84
CA ASP A 248 -29.04 30.23 39.82
C ASP A 248 -27.71 30.37 40.58
N ASP A 249 -26.92 29.29 40.64
CA ASP A 249 -25.62 29.27 41.31
C ASP A 249 -24.48 29.80 40.42
N VAL A 250 -24.74 29.93 39.12
CA VAL A 250 -23.74 30.33 38.12
C VAL A 250 -23.97 31.77 37.70
N GLN A 251 -22.95 32.59 37.87
CA GLN A 251 -22.93 33.98 37.42
C GLN A 251 -22.42 34.06 35.98
N ILE A 252 -23.10 34.83 35.15
CA ILE A 252 -22.75 35.03 33.74
C ILE A 252 -22.58 36.51 33.40
N TRP A 253 -21.68 36.77 32.44
CA TRP A 253 -21.51 38.05 31.76
C TRP A 253 -21.56 37.80 30.25
N LEU A 254 -22.43 38.54 29.55
CA LEU A 254 -22.61 38.42 28.11
C LEU A 254 -22.08 39.67 27.41
N GLU A 255 -21.21 39.48 26.44
CA GLU A 255 -20.73 40.52 25.53
C GLU A 255 -21.28 40.27 24.12
N ASP A 256 -21.79 41.31 23.46
CA ASP A 256 -22.35 41.21 22.11
C ASP A 256 -21.23 41.30 21.08
N CYS A 257 -21.03 40.22 20.33
CA CYS A 257 -19.99 40.10 19.30
C CYS A 257 -20.53 40.48 17.90
N GLY A 258 -21.79 40.89 17.80
CA GLY A 258 -22.48 41.19 16.54
C GLY A 258 -23.18 39.97 15.94
N LYS A 259 -24.10 40.24 14.99
CA LYS A 259 -24.92 39.22 14.29
C LYS A 259 -25.67 38.25 15.23
N ASN A 260 -26.15 38.76 16.37
CA ASN A 260 -26.85 37.98 17.40
C ASN A 260 -26.00 36.87 18.05
N ARG A 261 -24.68 37.01 18.09
CA ARG A 261 -23.77 36.08 18.78
C ARG A 261 -23.13 36.75 20.00
N PHE A 262 -22.90 35.96 21.05
CA PHE A 262 -22.46 36.45 22.36
C PHE A 262 -21.24 35.70 22.88
N ALA A 263 -20.24 36.42 23.35
CA ALA A 263 -19.19 35.87 24.20
C ALA A 263 -19.72 35.78 25.63
N MET A 264 -19.59 34.61 26.26
CA MET A 264 -20.10 34.35 27.60
C MET A 264 -18.97 33.99 28.55
N ALA A 265 -18.81 34.78 29.61
CA ALA A 265 -17.97 34.42 30.73
C ALA A 265 -18.83 33.90 31.88
N VAL A 266 -18.40 32.82 32.53
CA VAL A 266 -19.14 32.14 33.58
C VAL A 266 -18.31 31.97 34.84
N TYR A 267 -18.92 32.11 36.01
CA TYR A 267 -18.29 31.92 37.31
C TYR A 267 -19.21 31.15 38.25
N CYS A 268 -18.70 30.09 38.88
CA CYS A 268 -19.44 29.30 39.85
C CYS A 268 -18.61 29.08 41.13
N GLN A 269 -19.01 29.75 42.22
CA GLN A 269 -18.35 29.63 43.53
C GLN A 269 -18.33 28.19 44.05
N LYS A 270 -19.39 27.40 43.76
CA LYS A 270 -19.49 26.00 44.19
C LYS A 270 -18.50 25.08 43.48
N LEU A 271 -18.06 25.44 42.28
CA LEU A 271 -17.13 24.63 41.48
C LEU A 271 -15.66 25.01 41.66
N LEU A 272 -15.31 26.06 42.42
CA LEU A 272 -13.90 26.49 42.51
C LEU A 272 -12.95 25.39 42.94
N SER A 273 -13.34 24.60 43.95
CA SER A 273 -12.49 23.48 44.40
C SER A 273 -12.37 22.37 43.34
N LEU A 274 -13.37 22.20 42.47
CA LEU A 274 -13.30 21.24 41.38
C LEU A 274 -12.50 21.82 40.21
N LEU A 275 -12.64 23.12 39.93
CA LEU A 275 -11.93 23.83 38.86
C LEU A 275 -10.42 23.80 39.08
N GLU A 276 -9.96 23.90 40.34
CA GLU A 276 -8.54 23.79 40.70
C GLU A 276 -7.98 22.35 40.57
N LYS A 277 -8.82 21.32 40.67
CA LYS A 277 -8.41 19.91 40.66
C LYS A 277 -8.59 19.24 39.30
N GLU A 278 -9.69 19.54 38.63
CA GLU A 278 -10.22 18.94 37.41
C GLU A 278 -10.90 20.04 36.57
N GLU A 279 -10.09 20.91 35.96
CA GLU A 279 -10.56 22.05 35.17
C GLU A 279 -11.53 21.62 34.06
N GLY A 280 -11.18 20.58 33.30
CA GLY A 280 -12.01 20.04 32.22
C GLY A 280 -13.38 19.55 32.70
N ARG A 281 -13.45 18.92 33.87
CA ARG A 281 -14.74 18.47 34.44
C ARG A 281 -15.63 19.63 34.84
N SER A 282 -15.04 20.68 35.41
CA SER A 282 -15.77 21.91 35.75
C SER A 282 -16.29 22.63 34.51
N TRP A 283 -15.46 22.68 33.46
CA TRP A 283 -15.85 23.23 32.17
C TRP A 283 -17.01 22.44 31.56
N TRP A 284 -16.89 21.11 31.47
CA TRP A 284 -17.94 20.22 30.98
C TRP A 284 -19.26 20.39 31.74
N MET A 285 -19.23 20.47 33.07
CA MET A 285 -20.43 20.68 33.89
C MET A 285 -21.11 22.01 33.57
N LEU A 286 -20.35 23.10 33.42
CA LEU A 286 -20.91 24.42 33.15
C LEU A 286 -21.45 24.54 31.72
N THR A 287 -20.77 23.94 30.74
CA THR A 287 -21.23 23.85 29.35
C THR A 287 -22.51 23.00 29.27
N THR A 288 -22.52 21.81 29.89
CA THR A 288 -23.70 20.94 29.95
C THR A 288 -24.89 21.62 30.64
N LEU A 289 -24.64 22.35 31.74
CA LEU A 289 -25.69 23.12 32.41
C LEU A 289 -26.23 24.23 31.49
N THR A 290 -25.38 24.86 30.69
CA THR A 290 -25.80 25.86 29.71
C THR A 290 -26.66 25.23 28.62
N ASP A 291 -26.26 24.08 28.07
CA ASP A 291 -27.07 23.31 27.11
C ASP A 291 -28.44 22.96 27.68
N GLN A 292 -28.50 22.54 28.94
CA GLN A 292 -29.74 22.16 29.60
C GLN A 292 -30.60 23.39 29.99
N VAL A 293 -30.00 24.57 30.15
CA VAL A 293 -30.76 25.82 30.39
C VAL A 293 -31.30 26.41 29.08
N LEU A 294 -30.53 26.34 28.00
CA LEU A 294 -30.79 27.06 26.76
C LEU A 294 -31.33 26.17 25.63
N GLY A 295 -31.01 24.88 25.66
CA GLY A 295 -31.03 23.96 24.52
C GLY A 295 -29.71 24.03 23.76
N GLU A 296 -29.14 22.88 23.40
CA GLU A 296 -27.81 22.77 22.81
C GLU A 296 -27.70 23.47 21.44
N ILE A 297 -28.70 23.31 20.56
CA ILE A 297 -28.68 23.99 19.25
C ILE A 297 -28.79 25.51 19.40
N SER A 298 -29.53 25.99 20.40
CA SER A 298 -29.60 27.41 20.74
C SER A 298 -28.27 27.90 21.32
N HIS A 299 -27.62 27.07 22.13
CA HIS A 299 -26.28 27.35 22.65
C HIS A 299 -25.28 27.50 21.50
N MET A 300 -25.18 26.53 20.59
CA MET A 300 -24.32 26.56 19.39
C MET A 300 -24.60 27.78 18.50
N ARG A 301 -25.87 28.16 18.35
CA ARG A 301 -26.28 29.26 17.47
C ARG A 301 -25.88 30.62 18.01
N TYR A 302 -26.06 30.85 19.31
CA TYR A 302 -25.99 32.20 19.90
C TYR A 302 -24.78 32.46 20.78
N ILE A 303 -24.15 31.45 21.34
CA ILE A 303 -22.94 31.66 22.15
C ILE A 303 -21.72 31.33 21.28
N ASP A 304 -20.81 32.29 21.16
CA ASP A 304 -19.63 32.19 20.29
C ASP A 304 -18.37 31.78 21.07
N SER A 305 -18.26 32.22 22.34
CA SER A 305 -17.16 31.83 23.22
C SER A 305 -17.67 31.57 24.64
N PHE A 306 -16.97 30.70 25.36
CA PHE A 306 -17.35 30.23 26.69
C PHE A 306 -16.13 30.21 27.63
N ASP A 307 -16.02 31.23 28.49
CA ASP A 307 -14.88 31.41 29.39
C ASP A 307 -15.25 31.07 30.84
N VAL A 308 -14.59 30.08 31.44
CA VAL A 308 -14.78 29.72 32.85
C VAL A 308 -13.79 30.51 33.73
N LEU A 309 -14.32 31.36 34.60
CA LEU A 309 -13.53 32.27 35.43
C LEU A 309 -13.20 31.67 36.81
N LYS A 310 -11.98 31.95 37.30
CA LYS A 310 -11.54 31.63 38.66
C LYS A 310 -12.01 32.65 39.70
N GLU A 311 -12.24 33.89 39.26
CA GLU A 311 -12.74 35.00 40.08
C GLU A 311 -13.86 35.74 39.33
N PRO A 312 -14.87 36.28 40.02
CA PRO A 312 -15.95 37.02 39.38
C PRO A 312 -15.43 38.37 38.83
N LYS A 313 -16.01 38.84 37.71
CA LYS A 313 -15.70 40.18 37.19
C LYS A 313 -16.27 41.27 38.10
N ALA A 314 -15.70 42.48 38.00
CA ALA A 314 -16.16 43.64 38.78
C ALA A 314 -17.51 44.19 38.30
N GLU A 315 -17.85 43.95 37.03
CA GLU A 315 -19.14 44.31 36.44
C GLU A 315 -20.29 43.48 37.04
N PRO A 316 -21.53 44.02 37.09
CA PRO A 316 -22.69 43.25 37.56
C PRO A 316 -22.92 41.99 36.73
N SER A 317 -23.04 40.85 37.40
CA SER A 317 -23.40 39.57 36.77
C SER A 317 -24.92 39.36 36.75
N THR A 318 -25.35 38.39 35.95
CA THR A 318 -26.71 37.84 35.98
C THR A 318 -26.65 36.33 36.23
N PRO A 319 -27.64 35.71 36.90
CA PRO A 319 -27.68 34.24 37.00
C PRO A 319 -27.89 33.58 35.62
N MET A 320 -27.24 32.45 35.37
CA MET A 320 -27.37 31.67 34.12
C MET A 320 -28.82 31.25 33.84
N SER A 321 -29.61 30.98 34.88
CA SER A 321 -31.04 30.66 34.76
C SER A 321 -31.86 31.72 34.02
N ARG A 322 -31.39 32.98 33.97
CA ARG A 322 -32.03 34.10 33.27
C ARG A 322 -31.57 34.22 31.81
N LEU A 323 -30.59 33.43 31.37
CA LEU A 323 -30.05 33.47 30.01
C LEU A 323 -31.14 33.34 28.93
N PRO A 324 -32.10 32.38 29.01
CA PRO A 324 -33.14 32.26 28.00
C PRO A 324 -34.03 33.51 27.91
N ASP A 325 -34.37 34.12 29.05
CA ASP A 325 -35.17 35.35 29.11
C ASP A 325 -34.41 36.54 28.50
N ILE A 326 -33.11 36.64 28.72
CA ILE A 326 -32.26 37.69 28.14
C ILE A 326 -32.25 37.58 26.61
N LEU A 327 -32.04 36.37 26.07
CA LEU A 327 -31.98 36.14 24.63
C LEU A 327 -33.35 36.31 23.96
N LYS A 328 -34.44 35.79 24.57
CA LYS A 328 -35.83 36.03 24.11
C LYS A 328 -36.18 37.52 24.15
N GLY A 329 -35.75 38.24 25.19
CA GLY A 329 -35.95 39.69 25.31
C GLY A 329 -35.28 40.50 24.20
N ARG A 330 -34.27 39.95 23.54
CA ARG A 330 -33.62 40.51 22.35
C ARG A 330 -34.29 40.07 21.02
N GLY A 331 -35.37 39.29 21.09
CA GLY A 331 -36.12 38.80 19.94
C GLY A 331 -35.51 37.57 19.27
N LEU A 332 -34.64 36.82 19.96
CA LEU A 332 -33.99 35.62 19.43
C LEU A 332 -34.87 34.38 19.61
N ASP A 333 -34.83 33.50 18.61
CA ASP A 333 -35.58 32.24 18.61
C ASP A 333 -34.76 31.13 19.25
N LEU A 334 -35.24 30.59 20.36
CA LEU A 334 -34.58 29.52 21.12
C LEU A 334 -35.15 28.13 20.80
N LEU A 335 -35.86 27.97 19.68
CA LEU A 335 -36.31 26.66 19.22
C LEU A 335 -35.11 25.75 18.92
N ASN A 336 -35.19 24.53 19.44
CA ASN A 336 -34.22 23.49 19.19
C ASN A 336 -34.52 22.79 17.85
N ASP A 337 -34.15 23.46 16.75
CA ASP A 337 -34.31 22.95 15.38
C ASP A 337 -32.93 22.81 14.72
N PRO A 338 -32.34 21.59 14.73
CA PRO A 338 -31.02 21.34 14.15
C PRO A 338 -31.02 21.56 12.64
N LYS A 339 -32.10 21.18 11.95
CA LYS A 339 -32.21 21.36 10.50
C LYS A 339 -32.21 22.84 10.13
N ALA A 340 -33.02 23.67 10.79
CA ALA A 340 -33.02 25.11 10.54
C ALA A 340 -31.66 25.76 10.86
N TYR A 341 -30.88 25.20 11.79
CA TYR A 341 -29.53 25.68 12.07
C TYR A 341 -28.52 25.27 10.97
N LEU A 342 -28.62 24.05 10.46
CA LEU A 342 -27.79 23.55 9.36
C LEU A 342 -28.15 24.20 8.02
N ASP A 343 -29.40 24.62 7.82
CA ASP A 343 -29.86 25.32 6.61
C ASP A 343 -29.49 26.83 6.63
N SER A 344 -28.74 27.30 7.63
CA SER A 344 -28.31 28.71 7.75
C SER A 344 -26.97 28.96 7.05
N TYR A 345 -27.04 29.50 5.83
CA TYR A 345 -25.86 29.86 5.04
C TYR A 345 -25.24 31.20 5.45
N LEU A 346 -23.91 31.21 5.56
CA LEU A 346 -23.07 32.38 5.75
C LEU A 346 -22.35 32.70 4.44
N GLY A 347 -22.55 33.91 3.92
CA GLY A 347 -21.73 34.46 2.85
C GLY A 347 -20.36 34.91 3.38
N TYR A 348 -19.30 34.58 2.64
CA TYR A 348 -17.93 34.99 2.94
C TYR A 348 -17.24 35.52 1.68
N LYS A 349 -16.16 36.27 1.90
CA LYS A 349 -15.27 36.77 0.85
C LYS A 349 -13.85 36.52 1.27
N MET A 350 -13.01 36.24 0.30
CA MET A 350 -11.58 36.05 0.47
C MET A 350 -10.83 37.01 -0.44
N GLN A 351 -9.58 37.28 -0.10
CA GLN A 351 -8.65 37.87 -1.05
C GLN A 351 -8.11 36.69 -1.86
N PRO A 352 -8.47 36.58 -3.15
CA PRO A 352 -8.07 35.43 -3.94
C PRO A 352 -6.56 35.46 -4.19
N ASP A 353 -5.93 34.29 -4.18
CA ASP A 353 -4.60 34.10 -4.72
C ASP A 353 -4.66 34.18 -6.25
N GLU A 354 -3.79 34.98 -6.84
CA GLU A 354 -3.72 35.16 -8.29
C GLU A 354 -2.85 34.09 -8.96
N ASP A 355 -2.07 33.33 -8.19
CA ASP A 355 -1.30 32.20 -8.68
C ASP A 355 -2.23 31.05 -9.11
N PRO A 356 -2.27 30.68 -10.40
CA PRO A 356 -3.09 29.57 -10.88
C PRO A 356 -2.66 28.21 -10.32
N ASP A 357 -1.43 28.08 -9.83
CA ASP A 357 -0.87 26.84 -9.25
C ASP A 357 -1.06 26.76 -7.72
N ALA A 358 -1.68 27.79 -7.11
CA ALA A 358 -2.03 27.77 -5.71
C ALA A 358 -3.00 26.61 -5.39
N PRO A 359 -2.95 26.03 -4.17
CA PRO A 359 -3.92 25.04 -3.75
C PRO A 359 -5.36 25.45 -4.02
N TRP A 360 -6.18 24.47 -4.40
CA TRP A 360 -7.60 24.68 -4.70
C TRP A 360 -8.30 25.53 -3.64
N ARG A 361 -9.32 26.30 -4.05
CA ARG A 361 -10.06 27.24 -3.21
C ARG A 361 -9.32 28.50 -2.77
N LEU A 362 -8.00 28.61 -2.93
CA LEU A 362 -7.29 29.86 -2.64
C LEU A 362 -7.60 30.96 -3.66
N ASP A 363 -8.06 30.60 -4.86
CA ASP A 363 -8.56 31.54 -5.87
C ASP A 363 -9.95 32.14 -5.55
N ILE A 364 -10.60 31.77 -4.44
CA ILE A 364 -11.98 32.17 -4.12
C ILE A 364 -12.09 33.69 -3.91
N ILE A 365 -13.07 34.30 -4.58
CA ILE A 365 -13.45 35.71 -4.38
C ILE A 365 -14.58 35.79 -3.35
N ALA A 366 -15.61 34.98 -3.54
CA ALA A 366 -16.79 34.95 -2.70
C ALA A 366 -17.42 33.57 -2.69
N GLY A 367 -18.00 33.20 -1.55
CA GLY A 367 -18.73 31.94 -1.41
C GLY A 367 -19.82 32.03 -0.36
N SER A 368 -20.58 30.95 -0.27
CA SER A 368 -21.57 30.74 0.78
C SER A 368 -21.40 29.35 1.33
N THR A 369 -21.43 29.22 2.66
CA THR A 369 -21.36 27.93 3.33
C THR A 369 -22.29 27.91 4.52
N CYS A 370 -22.97 26.79 4.76
CA CYS A 370 -23.62 26.53 6.03
C CYS A 370 -22.71 25.77 7.00
N CYS A 371 -21.53 25.33 6.57
CA CYS A 371 -20.53 24.64 7.40
C CYS A 371 -19.17 25.36 7.40
N ALA A 372 -19.11 26.53 8.05
CA ALA A 372 -17.87 27.30 8.18
C ALA A 372 -16.66 26.54 8.79
N PRO A 373 -16.82 25.57 9.72
CA PRO A 373 -15.70 24.79 10.23
C PRO A 373 -14.90 24.05 9.15
N LEU A 374 -15.55 23.40 8.17
CA LEU A 374 -14.85 22.71 7.08
C LEU A 374 -13.98 23.66 6.24
N ILE A 375 -14.49 24.87 5.98
CA ILE A 375 -13.73 25.89 5.23
C ILE A 375 -12.52 26.37 6.05
N LYS A 376 -12.70 26.61 7.34
CA LYS A 376 -11.60 27.03 8.22
C LYS A 376 -10.55 25.95 8.37
N GLY A 377 -10.97 24.69 8.51
CA GLY A 377 -10.07 23.53 8.57
C GLY A 377 -9.18 23.46 7.34
N TYR A 378 -9.79 23.48 6.16
CA TYR A 378 -9.06 23.49 4.88
C TYR A 378 -8.05 24.64 4.77
N LEU A 379 -8.46 25.87 5.10
CA LEU A 379 -7.58 27.04 5.00
C LEU A 379 -6.41 27.00 5.99
N ASN A 380 -6.62 26.39 7.15
CA ASN A 380 -5.62 26.27 8.21
C ASN A 380 -4.79 24.97 8.14
N ASP A 381 -5.04 24.10 7.15
CA ASP A 381 -4.45 22.75 7.08
C ASP A 381 -4.75 21.90 8.34
N ASP A 382 -5.95 22.09 8.89
CA ASP A 382 -6.50 21.36 10.03
C ASP A 382 -7.54 20.34 9.54
N ASN A 383 -7.25 19.07 9.79
CA ASN A 383 -7.95 17.93 9.22
C ASN A 383 -8.84 17.19 10.24
N ASP A 384 -8.96 17.67 11.48
CA ASP A 384 -9.63 16.95 12.56
C ASP A 384 -11.08 16.53 12.19
N PHE A 385 -11.85 17.45 11.62
CA PHE A 385 -13.21 17.16 11.14
C PHE A 385 -13.26 16.13 10.00
N ILE A 386 -12.24 16.10 9.14
CA ILE A 386 -12.17 15.15 8.03
C ILE A 386 -11.87 13.75 8.56
N GLU A 387 -10.95 13.65 9.53
CA GLU A 387 -10.64 12.39 10.21
C GLU A 387 -11.85 11.81 10.93
N GLU A 388 -12.65 12.65 11.60
CA GLU A 388 -13.88 12.22 12.28
C GLU A 388 -14.97 11.76 11.31
N LEU A 389 -15.15 12.45 10.18
CA LEU A 389 -16.09 12.04 9.13
C LEU A 389 -15.68 10.70 8.51
N HIS A 390 -14.40 10.54 8.14
CA HIS A 390 -13.88 9.31 7.54
C HIS A 390 -14.03 8.12 8.50
N ALA A 391 -13.76 8.33 9.80
CA ALA A 391 -13.95 7.30 10.81
C ALA A 391 -15.41 6.77 10.87
N ASN A 392 -16.38 7.63 10.54
CA ASN A 392 -17.80 7.28 10.47
C ASN A 392 -18.24 6.80 9.07
N GLY A 393 -17.36 6.84 8.06
CA GLY A 393 -17.63 6.44 6.68
C GLY A 393 -18.27 7.54 5.81
N ALA A 394 -18.14 8.81 6.20
CA ALA A 394 -18.61 9.98 5.47
C ALA A 394 -17.43 10.79 4.93
N VAL A 395 -17.65 11.53 3.84
CA VAL A 395 -16.59 12.34 3.19
C VAL A 395 -17.05 13.77 3.02
N ALA A 396 -16.32 14.73 3.59
CA ALA A 396 -16.45 16.12 3.18
C ALA A 396 -15.52 16.39 1.99
N GLY A 397 -16.08 16.90 0.91
CA GLY A 397 -15.30 17.30 -0.27
C GLY A 397 -15.99 18.36 -1.10
N PHE A 398 -15.36 18.73 -2.20
CA PHE A 398 -15.90 19.69 -3.14
C PHE A 398 -15.61 19.29 -4.59
N PHE A 399 -16.51 19.70 -5.49
CA PHE A 399 -16.26 19.68 -6.92
C PHE A 399 -15.65 21.01 -7.34
N CYS A 400 -14.68 20.96 -8.25
CA CYS A 400 -14.05 22.12 -8.86
C CYS A 400 -14.17 22.03 -10.39
N TYR A 401 -14.56 23.14 -11.03
CA TYR A 401 -14.75 23.23 -12.48
C TYR A 401 -14.41 24.65 -12.97
N PRO A 402 -13.95 24.81 -14.21
CA PRO A 402 -13.50 26.09 -14.73
C PRO A 402 -14.66 27.04 -15.06
N LEU A 403 -14.42 28.34 -14.91
CA LEU A 403 -15.40 29.40 -15.15
C LEU A 403 -15.25 30.10 -16.51
N ASP A 404 -14.13 29.90 -17.20
CA ASP A 404 -13.80 30.55 -18.47
C ASP A 404 -14.90 30.32 -19.54
N THR A 405 -15.34 29.06 -19.72
CA THR A 405 -16.41 28.65 -20.65
C THR A 405 -17.79 29.14 -20.24
N LEU A 406 -17.97 29.54 -18.99
CA LEU A 406 -19.22 30.09 -18.46
C LEU A 406 -19.25 31.64 -18.49
N SER A 407 -18.10 32.27 -18.75
CA SER A 407 -17.91 33.72 -18.58
C SER A 407 -18.20 34.59 -19.82
N GLU A 408 -18.53 34.01 -20.98
CA GLU A 408 -18.73 34.78 -22.22
C GLU A 408 -20.05 35.59 -22.25
N GLN A 409 -19.89 36.92 -22.46
CA GLN A 409 -20.82 38.02 -22.81
C GLN A 409 -22.20 38.17 -22.12
N GLU A 410 -22.75 37.17 -21.42
CA GLU A 410 -24.11 37.21 -20.84
C GLU A 410 -24.18 37.26 -19.30
N GLY A 411 -23.05 37.40 -18.60
CA GLY A 411 -23.04 37.76 -17.17
C GLY A 411 -23.09 36.58 -16.19
N SER A 412 -22.93 36.91 -14.91
CA SER A 412 -22.83 35.99 -13.76
C SER A 412 -23.93 34.92 -13.64
N ASP A 413 -25.05 35.12 -14.31
CA ASP A 413 -26.23 34.25 -14.23
C ASP A 413 -25.93 32.83 -14.73
N LYS A 414 -25.08 32.65 -15.76
CA LYS A 414 -24.68 31.32 -16.26
C LYS A 414 -23.90 30.49 -15.25
N ILE A 415 -23.09 31.14 -14.40
CA ILE A 415 -22.31 30.46 -13.35
C ILE A 415 -23.26 29.90 -12.29
N PHE A 416 -24.24 30.70 -11.86
CA PHE A 416 -25.26 30.28 -10.91
C PHE A 416 -26.18 29.22 -11.52
N ASP A 417 -26.65 29.40 -12.76
CA ASP A 417 -27.49 28.41 -13.45
C ASP A 417 -26.77 27.07 -13.64
N PHE A 418 -25.45 27.08 -13.90
CA PHE A 418 -24.65 25.86 -13.98
C PHE A 418 -24.59 25.15 -12.62
N ARG A 419 -24.26 25.91 -11.56
CA ARG A 419 -24.20 25.39 -10.20
C ARG A 419 -25.54 24.82 -9.76
N ASP A 420 -26.64 25.55 -9.98
CA ASP A 420 -27.99 25.12 -9.63
C ASP A 420 -28.35 23.79 -10.31
N ARG A 421 -27.94 23.59 -11.58
CA ARG A 421 -28.15 22.30 -12.27
C ARG A 421 -27.32 21.17 -11.70
N LEU A 422 -26.07 21.44 -11.33
CA LEU A 422 -25.20 20.45 -10.67
C LEU A 422 -25.78 20.05 -9.31
N GLU A 423 -26.14 21.04 -8.48
CA GLU A 423 -26.77 20.82 -7.17
C GLU A 423 -28.10 20.05 -7.30
N GLN A 424 -28.92 20.36 -8.30
CA GLN A 424 -30.15 19.62 -8.60
C GLN A 424 -29.89 18.18 -9.05
N ALA A 425 -28.85 17.93 -9.84
CA ALA A 425 -28.47 16.58 -10.25
C ALA A 425 -28.02 15.74 -9.05
N LEU A 426 -27.20 16.33 -8.17
CA LEU A 426 -26.70 15.70 -6.95
C LEU A 426 -27.82 15.40 -5.94
N THR A 427 -28.85 16.24 -5.88
CA THR A 427 -29.96 16.12 -4.92
C THR A 427 -31.25 15.53 -5.53
N ALA A 428 -31.16 14.98 -6.74
CA ALA A 428 -32.31 14.41 -7.43
C ALA A 428 -32.91 13.23 -6.65
N THR A 429 -34.23 13.23 -6.47
CA THR A 429 -34.99 12.21 -5.71
C THR A 429 -34.95 10.78 -6.27
N ALA A 430 -34.28 10.58 -7.42
CA ALA A 430 -34.14 9.28 -8.06
C ALA A 430 -33.12 8.37 -7.34
N TYR A 431 -32.26 8.95 -6.52
CA TYR A 431 -31.22 8.24 -5.76
C TYR A 431 -31.55 8.25 -4.26
N PRO A 432 -31.03 7.29 -3.46
CA PRO A 432 -30.98 7.44 -2.01
C PRO A 432 -30.31 8.77 -1.68
N GLU A 433 -30.68 9.41 -0.56
CA GLU A 433 -30.18 10.74 -0.20
C GLU A 433 -28.72 10.65 0.28
N VAL A 434 -27.79 10.46 -0.66
CA VAL A 434 -26.39 10.13 -0.41
C VAL A 434 -25.48 11.34 -0.21
N ILE A 435 -26.04 12.55 -0.24
CA ILE A 435 -25.29 13.79 -0.17
C ILE A 435 -26.04 14.87 0.60
N THR A 436 -25.29 15.70 1.33
CA THR A 436 -25.75 16.98 1.87
C THR A 436 -24.86 18.10 1.31
N LEU A 437 -25.45 19.04 0.58
CA LEU A 437 -24.74 20.23 0.11
C LEU A 437 -24.48 21.18 1.29
N THR A 438 -23.24 21.67 1.40
CA THR A 438 -22.80 22.53 2.49
C THR A 438 -22.42 23.93 2.03
N GLY A 439 -22.30 24.16 0.73
CA GLY A 439 -21.83 25.43 0.21
C GLY A 439 -21.46 25.41 -1.27
N GLY A 440 -20.94 26.55 -1.69
CA GLY A 440 -20.33 26.72 -3.00
C GLY A 440 -19.64 28.08 -3.08
N ALA A 441 -18.66 28.20 -3.95
CA ALA A 441 -17.84 29.39 -4.07
C ALA A 441 -17.46 29.70 -5.51
N THR A 442 -17.17 30.95 -5.78
CA THR A 442 -16.73 31.44 -7.09
C THR A 442 -15.35 32.07 -6.89
N GLY A 443 -14.36 31.51 -7.56
CA GLY A 443 -13.00 32.01 -7.61
C GLY A 443 -12.69 32.82 -8.86
N LEU A 444 -11.41 33.14 -9.02
CA LEU A 444 -10.88 33.78 -10.23
C LEU A 444 -10.97 32.85 -11.42
N TYR A 445 -10.68 31.56 -11.21
CA TYR A 445 -10.57 30.56 -12.26
C TYR A 445 -11.69 29.52 -12.15
N CYS A 446 -12.09 29.17 -10.93
CA CYS A 446 -12.90 27.98 -10.67
C CYS A 446 -14.22 28.26 -9.95
N GLY A 447 -15.22 27.45 -10.26
CA GLY A 447 -16.46 27.30 -9.52
C GLY A 447 -16.40 26.08 -8.61
N TYR A 448 -16.98 26.21 -7.42
CA TYR A 448 -16.95 25.18 -6.38
C TYR A 448 -18.36 24.82 -5.90
N VAL A 449 -18.58 23.53 -5.64
CA VAL A 449 -19.75 22.99 -4.92
C VAL A 449 -19.25 22.12 -3.77
N ASP A 450 -19.63 22.48 -2.56
CA ASP A 450 -19.14 21.88 -1.31
C ASP A 450 -20.20 20.93 -0.75
N PHE A 451 -19.78 19.77 -0.25
CA PHE A 451 -20.71 18.75 0.23
C PHE A 451 -20.14 17.85 1.32
N ILE A 452 -21.03 17.13 1.99
CA ILE A 452 -20.76 15.92 2.76
C ILE A 452 -21.44 14.76 2.03
N ALA A 453 -20.68 13.77 1.61
CA ALA A 453 -21.16 12.54 1.00
C ALA A 453 -21.33 11.45 2.07
N TRP A 454 -22.52 10.88 2.10
CA TRP A 454 -22.88 9.73 2.95
C TRP A 454 -22.59 8.39 2.25
N ASP A 455 -22.41 8.45 0.92
CA ASP A 455 -21.92 7.40 0.04
C ASP A 455 -21.15 8.08 -1.11
N ILE A 456 -19.83 8.16 -0.95
CA ILE A 456 -18.95 8.90 -1.88
C ILE A 456 -18.95 8.28 -3.28
N GLN A 457 -18.99 6.96 -3.39
CA GLN A 457 -18.96 6.28 -4.69
C GLN A 457 -20.19 6.65 -5.54
N LYS A 458 -21.39 6.65 -4.95
CA LYS A 458 -22.60 7.10 -5.65
C LYS A 458 -22.55 8.58 -6.02
N VAL A 459 -22.03 9.44 -5.13
CA VAL A 459 -21.89 10.88 -5.40
C VAL A 459 -20.95 11.15 -6.57
N LEU A 460 -19.78 10.50 -6.61
CA LEU A 460 -18.82 10.65 -7.71
C LEU A 460 -19.40 10.15 -9.05
N ASN A 461 -20.15 9.04 -9.04
CA ASN A 461 -20.81 8.53 -10.24
C ASN A 461 -21.86 9.52 -10.80
N ILE A 462 -22.70 10.10 -9.94
CA ILE A 462 -23.69 11.12 -10.34
C ILE A 462 -22.99 12.36 -10.90
N ALA A 463 -21.94 12.84 -10.23
CA ALA A 463 -21.19 14.01 -10.66
C ALA A 463 -20.50 13.76 -12.01
N LYS A 464 -19.88 12.59 -12.19
CA LYS A 464 -19.24 12.18 -13.45
C LYS A 464 -20.24 12.18 -14.60
N GLU A 465 -21.39 11.53 -14.44
CA GLU A 465 -22.46 11.52 -15.46
C GLU A 465 -22.95 12.94 -15.80
N PHE A 466 -23.12 13.78 -14.77
CA PHE A 466 -23.49 15.19 -14.97
C PHE A 466 -22.44 15.96 -15.78
N PHE A 467 -21.17 15.88 -15.38
CA PHE A 467 -20.10 16.63 -16.04
C PHE A 467 -19.91 16.13 -17.48
N GLU A 468 -19.90 14.82 -17.72
CA GLU A 468 -19.82 14.22 -19.07
C GLU A 468 -20.90 14.77 -20.02
N GLY A 469 -22.10 15.05 -19.51
CA GLY A 469 -23.22 15.63 -20.25
C GLY A 469 -23.19 17.16 -20.45
N THR A 470 -22.13 17.85 -20.03
CA THR A 470 -22.00 19.33 -20.13
C THR A 470 -20.94 19.77 -21.14
N ASP A 471 -20.89 21.07 -21.46
CA ASP A 471 -19.81 21.65 -22.28
C ASP A 471 -18.61 22.12 -21.44
N ILE A 472 -18.64 21.91 -20.11
CA ILE A 472 -17.50 22.25 -19.25
C ILE A 472 -16.31 21.38 -19.63
N PRO A 473 -15.11 21.96 -19.78
CA PRO A 473 -14.00 21.21 -20.28
C PRO A 473 -13.48 20.17 -19.30
N TRP A 474 -13.22 20.55 -18.06
CA TRP A 474 -12.73 19.63 -17.02
C TRP A 474 -13.51 19.81 -15.72
N ALA A 475 -13.51 18.79 -14.88
CA ALA A 475 -14.06 18.83 -13.54
C ALA A 475 -13.33 17.82 -12.66
N ILE A 476 -13.05 18.21 -11.42
CA ILE A 476 -12.39 17.36 -10.43
C ILE A 476 -13.22 17.25 -9.16
N PHE A 477 -12.95 16.19 -8.41
CA PHE A 477 -13.29 16.04 -7.00
C PHE A 477 -12.01 16.20 -6.17
N ASN A 478 -12.12 16.89 -5.04
CA ASN A 478 -11.08 16.90 -4.01
C ASN A 478 -11.74 16.81 -2.62
N THR A 479 -11.08 16.16 -1.67
CA THR A 479 -11.52 16.16 -0.27
C THR A 479 -11.24 17.52 0.36
N PHE A 480 -11.84 17.79 1.52
CA PHE A 480 -11.44 18.95 2.34
C PHE A 480 -10.10 18.72 3.08
N TYR A 481 -9.31 17.71 2.71
CA TYR A 481 -7.95 17.51 3.17
C TYR A 481 -6.99 18.24 2.22
N ARG A 482 -6.43 19.38 2.64
CA ARG A 482 -5.74 20.32 1.73
C ARG A 482 -4.55 19.72 0.96
N LYS A 483 -3.84 18.76 1.57
CA LYS A 483 -2.68 18.09 0.98
C LYS A 483 -3.02 16.82 0.19
N ALA A 484 -4.31 16.51 0.03
CA ALA A 484 -4.74 15.40 -0.81
C ALA A 484 -4.61 15.77 -2.28
N ASP A 485 -4.36 14.77 -3.12
CA ASP A 485 -4.50 14.92 -4.55
C ASP A 485 -5.98 14.99 -4.93
N PHE A 486 -6.26 15.06 -6.23
CA PHE A 486 -7.61 15.19 -6.76
C PHE A 486 -7.97 14.05 -7.71
N VAL A 487 -9.28 13.83 -7.87
CA VAL A 487 -9.83 12.82 -8.77
C VAL A 487 -10.48 13.52 -9.97
N ASN A 488 -10.04 13.17 -11.18
CA ASN A 488 -10.64 13.67 -12.41
C ASN A 488 -12.04 13.06 -12.64
N LEU A 489 -13.05 13.91 -12.76
CA LEU A 489 -14.42 13.53 -13.13
C LEU A 489 -14.68 13.75 -14.62
N LYS A 490 -14.01 14.74 -15.20
CA LYS A 490 -14.04 15.07 -16.62
C LYS A 490 -12.78 15.83 -16.98
N SER A 491 -12.30 15.68 -18.22
CA SER A 491 -11.11 16.39 -18.67
C SER A 491 -11.26 16.95 -20.07
N GLN A 492 -10.64 18.12 -20.28
CA GLN A 492 -10.86 19.05 -21.40
C GLN A 492 -10.56 18.44 -22.76
N ASN A 493 -9.75 17.39 -22.77
CA ASN A 493 -9.56 16.60 -23.94
C ASN A 493 -9.50 15.14 -23.53
N LYS A 494 -10.17 14.29 -24.31
CA LYS A 494 -9.74 12.89 -24.44
C LYS A 494 -8.29 12.79 -24.93
N GLU A 495 -7.70 13.92 -25.37
CA GLU A 495 -6.29 14.16 -25.70
C GLU A 495 -5.53 15.02 -24.64
N GLU A 496 -6.08 15.33 -23.45
CA GLU A 496 -5.40 16.15 -22.40
C GLU A 496 -5.59 15.60 -20.98
N ASN A 497 -6.51 14.66 -20.76
CA ASN A 497 -6.16 13.55 -19.86
C ASN A 497 -5.05 12.69 -20.45
N GLU A 498 -4.71 12.93 -21.71
CA GLU A 498 -3.45 12.53 -22.29
C GLU A 498 -2.36 13.59 -22.15
N LYS A 499 -2.54 14.77 -21.53
CA LYS A 499 -1.47 15.80 -21.40
C LYS A 499 -0.92 16.02 -20.00
N ASN A 500 -1.59 15.54 -18.96
CA ASN A 500 -0.87 15.26 -17.71
C ASN A 500 -0.26 13.85 -17.72
N ASP A 501 -0.28 13.17 -18.88
CA ASP A 501 0.14 11.78 -19.07
C ASP A 501 0.78 11.50 -20.47
N ASP A 502 1.05 12.51 -21.32
CA ASP A 502 1.85 12.36 -22.57
C ASP A 502 3.08 13.26 -22.49
N GLU A 503 4.02 12.92 -21.61
CA GLU A 503 5.43 13.27 -21.85
C GLU A 503 5.80 12.92 -23.31
N LEU A 504 5.23 11.85 -23.88
CA LEU A 504 5.39 11.43 -25.26
C LEU A 504 5.08 12.48 -26.35
N ASN A 505 4.28 13.51 -26.05
CA ASN A 505 3.93 14.58 -27.01
C ASN A 505 4.58 15.94 -26.68
N ASP A 506 5.45 15.99 -25.67
CA ASP A 506 6.11 17.23 -25.27
C ASP A 506 7.06 17.76 -26.34
N THR A 507 7.21 19.08 -26.35
CA THR A 507 8.10 19.74 -27.30
C THR A 507 9.53 19.61 -26.79
N LEU A 508 10.42 19.00 -27.58
CA LEU A 508 11.85 18.91 -27.26
C LEU A 508 12.46 20.31 -27.11
N THR A 509 12.56 20.81 -25.88
CA THR A 509 13.19 22.09 -25.54
C THR A 509 14.41 21.88 -24.66
N GLY A 510 15.53 22.53 -24.98
CA GLY A 510 16.75 22.44 -24.17
C GLY A 510 17.66 21.25 -24.47
N ILE A 511 17.28 20.36 -25.40
CA ILE A 511 18.05 19.18 -25.81
C ILE A 511 18.66 19.41 -27.21
N ASP A 512 19.90 18.96 -27.44
CA ASP A 512 20.57 18.99 -28.76
C ASP A 512 20.00 17.90 -29.69
N TYR A 513 18.82 18.19 -30.24
CA TYR A 513 18.07 17.32 -31.15
C TYR A 513 18.16 17.83 -32.59
N ILE A 514 18.35 16.91 -33.55
CA ILE A 514 18.36 17.19 -34.99
C ILE A 514 16.92 17.13 -35.49
N PRO A 515 16.27 18.22 -35.89
CA PRO A 515 14.90 18.17 -36.41
C PRO A 515 14.83 17.45 -37.75
N TYR A 516 13.77 16.68 -37.99
CA TYR A 516 13.61 15.96 -39.24
C TYR A 516 13.43 16.90 -40.44
N THR A 517 14.23 16.66 -41.48
CA THR A 517 14.05 17.17 -42.84
C THR A 517 14.47 16.10 -43.84
N LYS A 518 14.02 16.20 -45.10
CA LYS A 518 14.42 15.24 -46.14
C LYS A 518 15.94 15.22 -46.40
N ASP A 519 16.64 16.33 -46.17
CA ASP A 519 18.08 16.45 -46.42
C ASP A 519 18.95 15.88 -45.27
N ASN A 520 18.39 15.74 -44.05
CA ASN A 520 19.09 15.22 -42.89
C ASN A 520 18.49 13.92 -42.32
N ALA A 521 17.56 13.27 -43.04
CA ALA A 521 16.83 12.08 -42.59
C ALA A 521 17.75 10.99 -42.02
N GLU A 522 18.88 10.68 -42.65
CA GLU A 522 19.80 9.66 -42.12
C GLU A 522 20.44 10.05 -40.79
N LYS A 523 20.72 11.34 -40.56
CA LYS A 523 21.24 11.81 -39.28
C LYS A 523 20.18 11.78 -38.19
N PHE A 524 18.93 12.10 -38.55
CA PHE A 524 17.77 11.99 -37.67
C PHE A 524 17.56 10.55 -37.20
N PHE A 525 17.51 9.58 -38.13
CA PHE A 525 17.34 8.17 -37.75
C PHE A 525 18.54 7.61 -36.98
N LEU A 526 19.77 8.06 -37.27
CA LEU A 526 20.94 7.70 -36.44
C LEU A 526 20.78 8.20 -35.00
N GLN A 527 20.25 9.42 -34.79
CA GLN A 527 19.98 9.92 -33.45
C GLN A 527 18.88 9.12 -32.74
N LEU A 528 17.84 8.67 -33.46
CA LEU A 528 16.83 7.78 -32.89
C LEU A 528 17.39 6.41 -32.51
N GLU A 529 18.27 5.81 -33.31
CA GLU A 529 18.92 4.55 -32.89
C GLU A 529 19.78 4.79 -31.64
N MET A 530 20.52 5.90 -31.56
CA MET A 530 21.29 6.23 -30.36
C MET A 530 20.44 6.39 -29.10
N TRP A 531 19.23 6.94 -29.23
CA TRP A 531 18.29 7.03 -28.11
C TRP A 531 17.64 5.68 -27.79
N ASN A 532 17.27 4.88 -28.80
CA ASN A 532 16.78 3.51 -28.54
C ASN A 532 17.85 2.65 -27.83
N ASP A 533 19.13 2.76 -28.20
CA ASP A 533 20.24 2.04 -27.57
C ASP A 533 20.49 2.49 -26.11
N LYS A 534 19.95 3.65 -25.72
CA LYS A 534 19.99 4.21 -24.36
C LYS A 534 18.69 3.98 -23.59
N SER A 535 17.74 3.25 -24.18
CA SER A 535 16.39 3.08 -23.65
C SER A 535 15.67 4.42 -23.43
N GLU A 536 15.94 5.42 -24.28
CA GLU A 536 15.33 6.77 -24.27
C GLU A 536 14.16 6.82 -25.26
N TYR A 537 13.15 6.00 -25.00
CA TYR A 537 12.03 5.79 -25.90
C TYR A 537 11.10 7.01 -25.94
N THR A 538 10.90 7.72 -24.82
CA THR A 538 10.13 8.97 -24.79
C THR A 538 10.73 10.03 -25.71
N LEU A 539 12.05 10.23 -25.71
CA LEU A 539 12.73 11.17 -26.61
C LEU A 539 12.54 10.76 -28.09
N CYS A 540 12.62 9.45 -28.38
CA CYS A 540 12.33 8.94 -29.71
C CYS A 540 10.91 9.28 -30.16
N ILE A 541 9.93 9.03 -29.29
CA ILE A 541 8.51 9.26 -29.55
C ILE A 541 8.24 10.76 -29.77
N GLN A 542 8.75 11.64 -28.90
CA GLN A 542 8.63 13.09 -29.03
C GLN A 542 9.23 13.59 -30.36
N ALA A 543 10.44 13.16 -30.71
CA ALA A 543 11.10 13.55 -31.96
C ALA A 543 10.37 13.09 -33.22
N LEU A 544 9.76 11.90 -33.16
CA LEU A 544 8.98 11.32 -34.26
C LEU A 544 7.60 11.97 -34.38
N ASN A 545 6.96 12.33 -33.26
CA ASN A 545 5.71 13.10 -33.24
C ASN A 545 5.89 14.51 -33.80
N ALA A 546 7.08 15.11 -33.66
CA ALA A 546 7.41 16.43 -34.19
C ALA A 546 7.55 16.50 -35.74
N ILE A 547 7.55 15.35 -36.44
CA ILE A 547 7.68 15.32 -37.91
C ILE A 547 6.39 15.83 -38.58
N PRO A 548 6.47 16.80 -39.51
CA PRO A 548 5.30 17.28 -40.25
C PRO A 548 4.58 16.17 -41.01
N GLU A 549 3.25 16.23 -41.08
CA GLU A 549 2.41 15.19 -41.67
C GLU A 549 2.75 14.92 -43.15
N GLU A 550 3.15 15.94 -43.92
CA GLU A 550 3.60 15.81 -45.32
C GLU A 550 4.95 15.10 -45.49
N HIS A 551 5.63 14.80 -44.39
CA HIS A 551 6.92 14.12 -44.34
C HIS A 551 6.85 12.75 -43.68
N LYS A 552 5.70 12.39 -43.08
CA LYS A 552 5.49 11.05 -42.56
C LYS A 552 5.40 10.05 -43.72
N ASP A 553 6.19 9.00 -43.62
CA ASP A 553 6.22 7.87 -44.54
C ASP A 553 6.31 6.56 -43.76
N TYR A 554 6.41 5.43 -44.46
CA TYR A 554 6.51 4.13 -43.83
C TYR A 554 7.69 4.04 -42.84
N ARG A 555 8.83 4.66 -43.13
CA ARG A 555 10.03 4.58 -42.28
C ARG A 555 9.83 5.34 -40.98
N THR A 556 9.22 6.53 -41.02
CA THR A 556 8.93 7.31 -39.80
C THR A 556 7.83 6.65 -38.97
N ALA A 557 6.78 6.13 -39.59
CA ALA A 557 5.68 5.44 -38.89
C ALA A 557 6.18 4.15 -38.20
N TYR A 558 6.99 3.36 -38.90
CA TYR A 558 7.59 2.15 -38.33
C TYR A 558 8.48 2.47 -37.12
N ALA A 559 9.31 3.51 -37.20
CA ALA A 559 10.17 3.92 -36.08
C ALA A 559 9.35 4.41 -34.87
N LEU A 560 8.23 5.12 -35.11
CA LEU A 560 7.36 5.60 -34.04
C LEU A 560 6.64 4.46 -33.33
N ALA A 561 6.12 3.50 -34.10
CA ALA A 561 5.52 2.30 -33.53
C ALA A 561 6.51 1.49 -32.69
N ARG A 562 7.75 1.29 -33.18
CA ARG A 562 8.81 0.65 -32.39
C ARG A 562 9.07 1.37 -31.07
N ALA A 563 9.21 2.69 -31.10
CA ALA A 563 9.50 3.45 -29.89
C ALA A 563 8.34 3.39 -28.88
N LEU A 564 7.09 3.47 -29.36
CA LEU A 564 5.88 3.32 -28.54
C LEU A 564 5.77 1.92 -27.89
N GLU A 565 6.08 0.87 -28.65
CA GLU A 565 6.10 -0.51 -28.13
C GLU A 565 7.20 -0.70 -27.10
N ASN A 566 8.43 -0.22 -27.37
CA ASN A 566 9.54 -0.31 -26.42
C ASN A 566 9.24 0.48 -25.14
N TYR A 567 8.71 1.70 -25.24
CA TYR A 567 8.24 2.46 -24.09
C TYR A 567 7.18 1.70 -23.29
N ALA A 568 6.20 1.09 -23.95
CA ALA A 568 5.14 0.36 -23.27
C ALA A 568 5.63 -0.92 -22.55
N ILE A 569 6.54 -1.67 -23.18
CA ILE A 569 6.97 -2.99 -22.71
C ILE A 569 8.16 -2.87 -21.73
N LEU A 570 9.12 -2.00 -22.05
CA LEU A 570 10.38 -1.84 -21.32
C LEU A 570 10.38 -0.58 -20.44
N GLY A 571 9.72 0.51 -20.87
CA GLY A 571 9.82 1.81 -20.19
C GLY A 571 11.16 2.51 -20.47
N ASP A 572 11.24 3.83 -20.23
CA ASP A 572 12.53 4.51 -20.35
C ASP A 572 13.53 3.95 -19.34
N HIS A 573 14.78 3.82 -19.75
CA HIS A 573 15.84 3.19 -18.95
C HIS A 573 15.52 1.75 -18.48
N ASP A 574 14.56 1.11 -19.14
CA ASP A 574 14.06 -0.23 -18.82
C ASP A 574 13.42 -0.36 -17.41
N GLU A 575 12.91 0.76 -16.86
CA GLU A 575 12.27 0.83 -15.52
C GLU A 575 10.82 0.29 -15.49
N GLY A 576 10.29 -0.08 -16.65
CA GLY A 576 8.90 -0.47 -16.83
C GLY A 576 7.94 0.72 -16.88
N THR A 577 6.82 0.51 -17.57
CA THR A 577 5.77 1.54 -17.69
C THR A 577 4.52 1.08 -16.96
N ILE A 578 3.93 1.97 -16.15
CA ILE A 578 2.65 1.70 -15.48
C ILE A 578 1.61 1.24 -16.50
N LYS A 579 0.91 0.13 -16.21
CA LYS A 579 0.04 -0.60 -17.14
C LYS A 579 -0.92 0.28 -17.96
N VAL A 580 -1.52 1.31 -17.35
CA VAL A 580 -2.44 2.21 -18.04
C VAL A 580 -1.76 3.03 -19.15
N ARG A 581 -0.52 3.48 -18.93
CA ARG A 581 0.30 4.21 -19.93
C ARG A 581 0.83 3.26 -21.01
N ALA A 582 1.24 2.06 -20.62
CA ALA A 582 1.68 1.01 -21.55
C ALA A 582 0.58 0.63 -22.54
N ASP A 583 -0.64 0.34 -22.06
CA ASP A 583 -1.79 -0.01 -22.90
C ASP A 583 -2.13 1.09 -23.91
N LYS A 584 -2.00 2.35 -23.50
CA LYS A 584 -2.24 3.52 -24.34
C LYS A 584 -1.18 3.64 -25.46
N ALA A 585 0.09 3.49 -25.12
CA ALA A 585 1.20 3.52 -26.08
C ALA A 585 1.09 2.37 -27.11
N LEU A 586 0.74 1.15 -26.69
CA LEU A 586 0.51 0.01 -27.60
C LEU A 586 -0.65 0.27 -28.57
N ARG A 587 -1.75 0.85 -28.10
CA ARG A 587 -2.88 1.23 -28.99
C ARG A 587 -2.48 2.29 -30.02
N LYS A 588 -1.68 3.27 -29.62
CA LYS A 588 -1.12 4.29 -30.53
C LYS A 588 -0.15 3.66 -31.55
N ALA A 589 0.68 2.70 -31.14
CA ALA A 589 1.57 1.98 -32.05
C ALA A 589 0.77 1.25 -33.15
N ILE A 590 -0.32 0.59 -32.79
CA ILE A 590 -1.24 -0.07 -33.74
C ILE A 590 -1.83 0.94 -34.73
N GLU A 591 -2.34 2.08 -34.25
CA GLU A 591 -2.91 3.12 -35.12
C GLU A 591 -1.87 3.65 -36.12
N VAL A 592 -0.65 3.91 -35.65
CA VAL A 592 0.47 4.36 -36.49
C VAL A 592 0.80 3.32 -37.55
N LEU A 593 0.89 2.04 -37.20
CA LEU A 593 1.16 0.95 -38.15
C LEU A 593 0.02 0.76 -39.16
N GLU A 594 -1.24 0.86 -38.73
CA GLU A 594 -2.41 0.75 -39.60
C GLU A 594 -2.44 1.86 -40.67
N SER A 595 -1.99 3.08 -40.31
CA SER A 595 -1.92 4.21 -41.24
C SER A 595 -1.01 3.96 -42.47
N VAL A 596 -0.03 3.06 -42.33
CA VAL A 596 0.93 2.67 -43.39
C VAL A 596 0.73 1.23 -43.88
N SER A 597 -0.43 0.64 -43.59
CA SER A 597 -0.76 -0.75 -43.95
C SER A 597 -0.65 -1.06 -45.45
N ASP A 598 -1.00 -0.13 -46.33
CA ASP A 598 -0.90 -0.31 -47.79
C ASP A 598 0.53 -0.70 -48.23
N GLU A 599 1.55 -0.09 -47.60
CA GLU A 599 2.96 -0.38 -47.86
C GLU A 599 3.50 -1.52 -46.95
N GLY A 600 3.00 -1.63 -45.72
CA GLY A 600 3.46 -2.57 -44.70
C GLY A 600 2.97 -4.01 -44.86
N GLN A 601 1.78 -4.23 -45.42
CA GLN A 601 1.12 -5.55 -45.47
C GLN A 601 1.92 -6.68 -46.16
N ASN A 602 2.94 -6.34 -46.95
CA ASN A 602 3.82 -7.31 -47.62
C ASN A 602 5.22 -7.40 -46.98
N LYS A 603 5.45 -6.78 -45.82
CA LYS A 603 6.74 -6.75 -45.12
C LYS A 603 6.66 -7.51 -43.80
N ALA A 604 7.56 -8.46 -43.57
CA ALA A 604 7.62 -9.25 -42.34
C ALA A 604 7.71 -8.38 -41.08
N GLN A 605 8.60 -7.38 -41.10
CA GLN A 605 8.81 -6.43 -40.00
C GLN A 605 7.56 -5.68 -39.55
N TRP A 606 6.65 -5.33 -40.48
CA TRP A 606 5.40 -4.66 -40.12
C TRP A 606 4.46 -5.61 -39.36
N HIS A 607 4.37 -6.86 -39.82
CA HIS A 607 3.59 -7.90 -39.16
C HIS A 607 4.19 -8.28 -37.79
N MET A 608 5.51 -8.27 -37.65
CA MET A 608 6.21 -8.43 -36.37
C MET A 608 5.76 -7.38 -35.35
N ARG A 609 5.81 -6.10 -35.72
CA ARG A 609 5.42 -4.99 -34.83
C ARG A 609 3.93 -5.05 -34.47
N MET A 610 3.07 -5.31 -35.44
CA MET A 610 1.64 -5.56 -35.18
C MET A 610 1.41 -6.75 -34.24
N ALA A 611 2.20 -7.81 -34.34
CA ALA A 611 2.11 -8.96 -33.45
C ALA A 611 2.49 -8.59 -32.02
N TYR A 612 3.64 -7.95 -31.81
CA TYR A 612 4.06 -7.49 -30.48
C TYR A 612 3.06 -6.52 -29.85
N ALA A 613 2.58 -5.53 -30.61
CA ALA A 613 1.64 -4.55 -30.06
C ALA A 613 0.32 -5.18 -29.60
N TYR A 614 -0.18 -6.21 -30.30
CA TYR A 614 -1.38 -6.95 -29.89
C TYR A 614 -1.13 -8.00 -28.80
N GLN A 615 0.07 -8.59 -28.74
CA GLN A 615 0.42 -9.64 -27.77
C GLN A 615 0.35 -9.14 -26.32
N TYR A 616 0.83 -7.92 -26.08
CA TYR A 616 0.89 -7.33 -24.74
C TYR A 616 -0.39 -6.61 -24.32
N LEU A 617 -1.41 -6.55 -25.19
CA LEU A 617 -2.72 -6.01 -24.85
C LEU A 617 -3.65 -7.13 -24.38
N ASP A 618 -4.13 -7.02 -23.14
CA ASP A 618 -5.02 -8.00 -22.53
C ASP A 618 -6.26 -8.26 -23.42
N GLY A 619 -6.50 -9.53 -23.73
CA GLY A 619 -7.66 -9.92 -24.54
C GLY A 619 -7.45 -9.99 -26.05
N LEU A 620 -6.28 -9.63 -26.60
CA LEU A 620 -6.07 -9.42 -28.04
C LEU A 620 -5.11 -10.41 -28.73
N GLU A 621 -4.76 -11.51 -28.08
CA GLU A 621 -3.83 -12.54 -28.55
C GLU A 621 -4.29 -13.17 -29.88
N GLU A 622 -5.60 -13.33 -30.15
CA GLU A 622 -6.07 -13.83 -31.44
C GLU A 622 -5.71 -12.90 -32.60
N LYS A 623 -5.67 -11.58 -32.34
CA LYS A 623 -5.22 -10.61 -33.35
C LYS A 623 -3.71 -10.70 -33.51
N ALA A 624 -2.96 -10.82 -32.40
CA ALA A 624 -1.50 -11.01 -32.45
C ALA A 624 -1.14 -12.24 -33.31
N LEU A 625 -1.85 -13.36 -33.16
CA LEU A 625 -1.65 -14.57 -33.97
C LEU A 625 -1.83 -14.36 -35.46
N VAL A 626 -2.78 -13.54 -35.90
CA VAL A 626 -2.99 -13.25 -37.33
C VAL A 626 -1.75 -12.61 -37.92
N TYR A 627 -1.18 -11.63 -37.21
CA TYR A 627 0.02 -10.93 -37.63
C TYR A 627 1.28 -11.80 -37.47
N ALA A 628 1.44 -12.51 -36.35
CA ALA A 628 2.59 -13.37 -36.10
C ALA A 628 2.70 -14.52 -37.11
N ARG A 629 1.58 -15.16 -37.50
CA ARG A 629 1.57 -16.17 -38.59
C ARG A 629 1.97 -15.56 -39.92
N ARG A 630 1.50 -14.36 -40.22
CA ARG A 630 1.84 -13.67 -41.46
C ARG A 630 3.30 -13.21 -41.47
N TRP A 631 3.85 -12.82 -40.33
CA TRP A 631 5.28 -12.58 -40.13
C TRP A 631 6.09 -13.84 -40.44
N ALA A 632 5.77 -14.99 -39.82
CA ALA A 632 6.44 -16.26 -40.08
C ALA A 632 6.34 -16.75 -41.54
N GLU A 633 5.24 -16.42 -42.25
CA GLU A 633 5.10 -16.71 -43.69
C GLU A 633 6.01 -15.85 -44.57
N LEU A 634 6.23 -14.60 -44.18
CA LEU A 634 7.00 -13.62 -44.95
C LEU A 634 8.49 -13.69 -44.64
N ASP A 635 8.85 -14.08 -43.42
CA ASP A 635 10.22 -14.36 -42.98
C ASP A 635 10.24 -15.65 -42.18
N ASN A 636 10.70 -16.72 -42.83
CA ASN A 636 10.69 -18.07 -42.26
C ASN A 636 11.98 -18.45 -41.54
N GLU A 637 13.01 -17.58 -41.57
CA GLU A 637 14.26 -17.78 -40.84
C GLU A 637 14.20 -17.17 -39.43
N ASP A 638 13.28 -16.23 -39.24
CA ASP A 638 13.00 -15.57 -37.97
C ASP A 638 12.21 -16.49 -37.02
N LYS A 639 12.89 -16.98 -35.98
CA LYS A 639 12.30 -17.92 -35.02
C LYS A 639 11.41 -17.21 -34.00
N ASP A 640 11.54 -15.90 -33.83
CA ASP A 640 10.79 -15.15 -32.82
C ASP A 640 9.30 -15.12 -33.17
N ALA A 641 8.98 -15.13 -34.47
CA ALA A 641 7.60 -15.26 -34.95
C ALA A 641 6.94 -16.55 -34.44
N LEU A 642 7.68 -17.66 -34.36
CA LEU A 642 7.17 -18.94 -33.86
C LEU A 642 7.00 -18.92 -32.34
N ILE A 643 7.90 -18.22 -31.63
CA ILE A 643 7.81 -18.03 -30.17
C ILE A 643 6.53 -17.25 -29.84
N VAL A 644 6.31 -16.10 -30.48
CA VAL A 644 5.11 -15.27 -30.27
C VAL A 644 3.83 -16.04 -30.61
N ILE A 645 3.83 -16.86 -31.67
CA ILE A 645 2.70 -17.74 -32.01
C ILE A 645 2.42 -18.72 -30.86
N LYS A 646 3.46 -19.38 -30.36
CA LYS A 646 3.35 -20.37 -29.28
C LYS A 646 2.82 -19.73 -27.99
N GLU A 647 3.38 -18.58 -27.60
CA GLU A 647 2.96 -17.83 -26.42
C GLU A 647 1.50 -17.39 -26.51
N CYS A 648 1.10 -16.80 -27.64
CA CYS A 648 -0.29 -16.38 -27.85
C CYS A 648 -1.25 -17.58 -27.88
N GLU A 649 -0.89 -18.70 -28.52
CA GLU A 649 -1.68 -19.93 -28.50
C GLU A 649 -1.84 -20.49 -27.08
N THR A 650 -0.77 -20.47 -26.28
CA THR A 650 -0.80 -20.89 -24.87
C THR A 650 -1.72 -19.99 -24.04
N MET A 651 -1.63 -18.67 -24.19
CA MET A 651 -2.49 -17.72 -23.48
C MET A 651 -3.96 -17.86 -23.86
N ILE A 652 -4.26 -18.05 -25.15
CA ILE A 652 -5.63 -18.32 -25.63
C ILE A 652 -6.13 -19.66 -25.10
N LYS A 653 -5.28 -20.70 -25.05
CA LYS A 653 -5.61 -22.02 -24.48
C LYS A 653 -5.92 -21.89 -22.98
N LYS A 654 -5.10 -21.16 -22.21
CA LYS A 654 -5.36 -20.84 -20.79
C LYS A 654 -6.69 -20.10 -20.61
N ARG A 655 -6.94 -19.04 -21.39
CA ARG A 655 -8.19 -18.26 -21.30
C ARG A 655 -9.43 -19.04 -21.72
N ASN A 656 -9.37 -19.80 -22.81
CA ASN A 656 -10.51 -20.60 -23.26
C ASN A 656 -10.82 -21.74 -22.27
N ARG A 657 -9.82 -22.32 -21.62
CA ARG A 657 -10.03 -23.23 -20.48
C ARG A 657 -10.82 -22.54 -19.35
N ARG A 658 -10.44 -21.32 -18.95
CA ARG A 658 -11.20 -20.50 -17.97
C ARG A 658 -12.65 -20.27 -18.40
N ILE A 659 -12.90 -20.01 -19.68
CA ILE A 659 -14.26 -19.78 -20.22
C ILE A 659 -15.09 -21.07 -20.28
N GLU A 660 -14.49 -22.19 -20.70
CA GLU A 660 -15.16 -23.50 -20.77
C GLU A 660 -15.55 -24.01 -19.37
N ASN A 661 -14.72 -23.74 -18.36
CA ASN A 661 -14.98 -24.08 -16.95
C ASN A 661 -16.10 -23.25 -16.29
N ARG A 662 -16.58 -22.17 -16.94
CA ARG A 662 -17.71 -21.33 -16.47
C ARG A 662 -19.08 -21.75 -17.02
N ALA A 663 -19.18 -22.85 -17.75
CA ALA A 663 -20.49 -23.37 -18.17
C ALA A 663 -21.28 -23.83 -16.93
N LYS A 664 -22.40 -23.13 -16.62
CA LYS A 664 -23.24 -23.42 -15.44
C LYS A 664 -23.53 -24.93 -15.30
N PHE A 665 -23.00 -25.54 -14.25
CA PHE A 665 -23.31 -26.91 -13.87
C PHE A 665 -24.82 -27.07 -13.60
N VAL A 666 -25.42 -28.12 -14.15
CA VAL A 666 -26.84 -28.45 -13.94
C VAL A 666 -26.90 -29.82 -13.28
N PRO A 667 -27.23 -29.91 -11.98
CA PRO A 667 -27.29 -31.18 -11.27
C PRO A 667 -28.32 -32.13 -11.89
N GLY A 668 -27.98 -33.41 -11.97
CA GLY A 668 -28.87 -34.48 -12.42
C GLY A 668 -30.01 -34.75 -11.42
N LYS A 669 -30.90 -35.71 -11.72
CA LYS A 669 -31.92 -36.13 -10.73
C LYS A 669 -31.34 -37.02 -9.64
N ILE A 670 -30.15 -37.56 -9.89
CA ILE A 670 -29.38 -38.43 -9.00
C ILE A 670 -27.97 -37.82 -8.96
N PRO A 671 -27.33 -37.68 -7.78
CA PRO A 671 -25.95 -37.19 -7.71
C PRO A 671 -25.00 -38.03 -8.56
N PHE A 672 -24.14 -37.37 -9.33
CA PHE A 672 -23.15 -37.96 -10.23
C PHE A 672 -23.77 -38.78 -11.39
N GLU A 673 -24.96 -38.38 -11.87
CA GLU A 673 -25.63 -39.03 -12.99
C GLU A 673 -24.76 -38.97 -14.26
N GLY A 674 -24.19 -40.12 -14.65
CA GLY A 674 -23.32 -40.25 -15.82
C GLY A 674 -21.82 -40.19 -15.54
N VAL A 675 -21.40 -40.07 -14.27
CA VAL A 675 -20.00 -40.11 -13.84
C VAL A 675 -19.60 -41.55 -13.48
N ASP A 676 -18.41 -41.97 -13.92
CA ASP A 676 -17.85 -43.29 -13.58
C ASP A 676 -17.15 -43.26 -12.21
N LEU A 677 -17.91 -43.55 -11.15
CA LEU A 677 -17.38 -43.62 -9.79
C LEU A 677 -16.57 -44.90 -9.50
N GLU A 678 -16.57 -45.91 -10.38
CA GLU A 678 -15.77 -47.13 -10.18
C GLU A 678 -14.29 -46.88 -10.49
N ASN A 679 -13.99 -46.10 -11.52
CA ASN A 679 -12.63 -45.73 -11.91
C ASN A 679 -12.20 -44.33 -11.42
N PHE A 680 -12.97 -43.74 -10.50
CA PHE A 680 -12.67 -42.42 -9.94
C PHE A 680 -11.51 -42.45 -8.94
N TRP A 681 -11.26 -43.58 -8.27
CA TRP A 681 -10.28 -43.72 -7.19
C TRP A 681 -8.98 -44.38 -7.66
N ASP A 682 -7.84 -43.90 -7.15
CA ASP A 682 -6.49 -44.47 -7.31
C ASP A 682 -5.89 -44.87 -5.95
N ASP A 683 -6.64 -45.66 -5.18
CA ASP A 683 -6.24 -46.00 -3.83
C ASP A 683 -5.04 -46.95 -3.77
N ASN A 684 -3.91 -46.39 -3.34
CA ASN A 684 -2.73 -47.15 -2.98
C ASN A 684 -2.77 -47.62 -1.52
N SER A 685 -1.70 -48.26 -1.04
CA SER A 685 -1.64 -48.77 0.33
C SER A 685 -1.74 -47.69 1.42
N TYR A 686 -1.37 -46.45 1.09
CA TYR A 686 -1.49 -45.30 1.98
C TYR A 686 -2.95 -44.84 2.06
N ALA A 687 -3.62 -44.67 0.92
CA ALA A 687 -5.04 -44.32 0.85
C ALA A 687 -5.91 -45.31 1.66
N LEU A 688 -5.70 -46.62 1.46
CA LEU A 688 -6.42 -47.67 2.20
C LEU A 688 -6.19 -47.63 3.71
N LYS A 689 -4.99 -47.21 4.13
CA LYS A 689 -4.63 -47.13 5.54
C LYS A 689 -5.23 -45.88 6.18
N ASP A 690 -5.08 -44.73 5.55
CA ASP A 690 -5.23 -43.42 6.20
C ASP A 690 -6.48 -42.63 5.74
N TYR A 691 -7.13 -42.99 4.63
CA TYR A 691 -8.37 -42.36 4.14
C TYR A 691 -9.56 -43.32 4.15
N VAL A 692 -9.42 -44.50 3.54
CA VAL A 692 -10.57 -45.35 3.20
C VAL A 692 -11.16 -46.07 4.41
N SER A 693 -12.42 -45.78 4.72
CA SER A 693 -13.22 -46.43 5.77
C SER A 693 -14.29 -47.35 5.20
N ASP A 694 -14.94 -48.15 6.06
CA ASP A 694 -16.13 -48.90 5.67
C ASP A 694 -17.28 -47.93 5.28
N PRO A 695 -18.18 -48.29 4.36
CA PRO A 695 -19.31 -47.45 3.98
C PRO A 695 -20.16 -47.00 5.18
N PRO A 696 -20.50 -45.71 5.30
CA PRO A 696 -21.12 -45.18 6.51
C PRO A 696 -22.59 -45.59 6.63
N SER A 697 -23.00 -45.95 7.85
CA SER A 697 -24.42 -46.16 8.17
C SER A 697 -25.15 -44.83 8.37
N ASP A 698 -26.48 -44.83 8.25
CA ASP A 698 -27.30 -43.63 8.51
C ASP A 698 -27.15 -43.13 9.95
N GLU A 699 -26.87 -44.03 10.90
CA GLU A 699 -26.58 -43.70 12.30
C GLU A 699 -25.24 -42.97 12.43
N LEU A 700 -24.19 -43.45 11.74
CA LEU A 700 -22.87 -42.81 11.74
C LEU A 700 -22.93 -41.41 11.11
N ILE A 701 -23.66 -41.25 10.01
CA ILE A 701 -23.83 -39.96 9.32
C ILE A 701 -24.47 -38.94 10.27
N ALA A 702 -25.58 -39.31 10.91
CA ALA A 702 -26.27 -38.41 11.84
C ALA A 702 -25.39 -38.02 13.04
N ASP A 703 -24.56 -38.96 13.53
CA ASP A 703 -23.62 -38.69 14.61
C ASP A 703 -22.48 -37.76 14.19
N ILE A 704 -21.94 -37.92 12.96
CA ILE A 704 -20.88 -37.06 12.41
C ILE A 704 -21.42 -35.65 12.12
N GLU A 705 -22.57 -35.51 11.46
CA GLU A 705 -23.21 -34.20 11.22
C GLU A 705 -23.47 -33.45 12.54
N LYS A 706 -23.89 -34.17 13.58
CA LYS A 706 -24.09 -33.60 14.91
C LYS A 706 -22.80 -33.13 15.56
N GLU A 707 -21.70 -33.85 15.36
CA GLU A 707 -20.38 -33.50 15.90
C GLU A 707 -19.76 -32.31 15.15
N LEU A 708 -19.85 -32.30 13.82
CA LEU A 708 -19.39 -31.20 12.99
C LEU A 708 -20.24 -29.94 13.15
N GLY A 709 -21.53 -30.10 13.46
CA GLY A 709 -22.50 -29.00 13.53
C GLY A 709 -23.12 -28.62 12.19
N TYR A 710 -22.76 -29.34 11.12
CA TYR A 710 -23.17 -29.08 9.74
C TYR A 710 -23.88 -30.28 9.14
N LYS A 711 -24.92 -30.01 8.35
CA LYS A 711 -25.56 -31.02 7.51
C LYS A 711 -24.74 -31.19 6.23
N LEU A 712 -24.22 -32.39 5.98
CA LEU A 712 -23.35 -32.66 4.85
C LEU A 712 -24.13 -32.66 3.51
N PRO A 713 -23.50 -32.28 2.38
CA PRO A 713 -24.13 -32.30 1.07
C PRO A 713 -24.64 -33.70 0.73
N ALA A 714 -25.81 -33.77 0.08
CA ALA A 714 -26.39 -35.06 -0.32
C ALA A 714 -25.48 -35.81 -1.31
N SER A 715 -24.77 -35.08 -2.16
CA SER A 715 -23.75 -35.60 -3.08
C SER A 715 -22.54 -36.16 -2.32
N TYR A 716 -22.05 -35.48 -1.28
CA TYR A 716 -20.97 -35.98 -0.42
C TYR A 716 -21.32 -37.32 0.21
N ILE A 717 -22.48 -37.39 0.89
CA ILE A 717 -22.97 -38.64 1.52
C ILE A 717 -23.15 -39.75 0.48
N TYR A 718 -23.64 -39.40 -0.72
CA TYR A 718 -23.82 -40.37 -1.80
C TYR A 718 -22.49 -40.97 -2.24
N LEU A 719 -21.46 -40.15 -2.43
CA LEU A 719 -20.11 -40.61 -2.79
C LEU A 719 -19.53 -41.50 -1.67
N MET A 720 -19.61 -41.06 -0.41
CA MET A 720 -19.07 -41.81 0.73
C MET A 720 -19.77 -43.17 0.94
N LYS A 721 -21.05 -43.32 0.59
CA LYS A 721 -21.74 -44.62 0.60
C LYS A 721 -21.28 -45.59 -0.48
N LYS A 722 -20.62 -45.10 -1.54
CA LYS A 722 -20.00 -45.92 -2.59
C LYS A 722 -18.57 -46.26 -2.23
N HIS A 723 -17.81 -45.27 -1.81
CA HIS A 723 -16.41 -45.39 -1.41
C HIS A 723 -16.12 -44.30 -0.36
N ASN A 724 -15.88 -44.70 0.89
CA ASN A 724 -15.83 -43.77 2.01
C ASN A 724 -14.42 -43.21 2.22
N GLY A 725 -14.12 -42.12 1.50
CA GLY A 725 -12.80 -41.49 1.41
C GLY A 725 -11.84 -42.25 0.48
N GLY A 726 -10.73 -41.62 0.11
CA GLY A 726 -9.73 -42.19 -0.80
C GLY A 726 -9.00 -41.12 -1.62
N MET A 727 -8.09 -41.55 -2.48
CA MET A 727 -7.38 -40.68 -3.43
C MET A 727 -8.05 -40.75 -4.80
N PRO A 728 -8.43 -39.64 -5.44
CA PRO A 728 -9.00 -39.66 -6.78
C PRO A 728 -7.90 -39.78 -7.86
N VAL A 729 -8.26 -40.29 -9.04
CA VAL A 729 -7.40 -40.29 -10.24
C VAL A 729 -7.18 -38.86 -10.76
N ASN A 730 -8.22 -38.03 -10.70
CA ASN A 730 -8.15 -36.62 -11.07
C ASN A 730 -8.02 -35.78 -9.81
N THR A 731 -6.92 -35.05 -9.69
CA THR A 731 -6.51 -34.38 -8.45
C THR A 731 -6.53 -32.85 -8.56
N CYS A 732 -6.71 -32.27 -9.74
CA CYS A 732 -6.64 -30.82 -9.92
C CYS A 732 -8.01 -30.21 -10.25
N HIS A 733 -8.32 -29.05 -9.67
CA HIS A 733 -9.50 -28.26 -10.02
C HIS A 733 -9.06 -26.91 -10.60
N PRO A 734 -9.54 -26.50 -11.79
CA PRO A 734 -9.23 -25.19 -12.35
C PRO A 734 -9.73 -24.03 -11.45
N CYS A 735 -9.01 -22.92 -11.40
CA CYS A 735 -9.46 -21.69 -10.72
C CYS A 735 -9.13 -20.43 -11.53
N ASP A 736 -9.98 -19.40 -11.41
CA ASP A 736 -9.82 -18.13 -12.15
C ASP A 736 -8.92 -17.12 -11.41
N GLU A 737 -8.61 -17.40 -10.15
CA GLU A 737 -7.75 -16.59 -9.31
C GLU A 737 -6.46 -17.35 -8.99
N PRO A 738 -5.30 -16.67 -8.98
CA PRO A 738 -4.04 -17.29 -8.56
C PRO A 738 -4.06 -17.63 -7.07
N THR A 739 -3.42 -18.77 -6.74
CA THR A 739 -3.07 -19.21 -5.38
C THR A 739 -1.61 -18.88 -5.07
N SER A 740 -1.13 -19.23 -3.87
CA SER A 740 0.28 -19.06 -3.51
C SER A 740 1.26 -19.81 -4.41
N TRP A 741 0.80 -20.86 -5.10
CA TRP A 741 1.68 -21.78 -5.85
C TRP A 741 1.25 -22.05 -7.30
N ALA A 742 0.03 -21.66 -7.72
CA ALA A 742 -0.43 -21.84 -9.09
C ALA A 742 -1.26 -20.67 -9.61
N GLU A 743 -1.07 -20.32 -10.90
CA GLU A 743 -1.77 -19.21 -11.54
C GLU A 743 -3.25 -19.52 -11.88
N ASP A 744 -3.61 -20.80 -12.04
CA ASP A 744 -4.84 -21.20 -12.71
C ASP A 744 -5.50 -22.50 -12.19
N HIS A 745 -5.01 -23.09 -11.11
CA HIS A 745 -5.61 -24.30 -10.52
C HIS A 745 -5.29 -24.49 -9.03
N VAL A 746 -6.04 -25.41 -8.40
CA VAL A 746 -5.75 -26.01 -7.10
C VAL A 746 -5.61 -27.52 -7.24
N ALA A 747 -4.97 -28.17 -6.27
CA ALA A 747 -4.79 -29.62 -6.25
C ALA A 747 -5.24 -30.23 -4.93
N ILE A 748 -5.74 -31.47 -4.97
CA ILE A 748 -6.09 -32.29 -3.82
C ILE A 748 -5.27 -33.59 -3.83
N SER A 749 -4.89 -34.05 -2.66
CA SER A 749 -4.24 -35.35 -2.44
C SER A 749 -5.28 -36.45 -2.23
N GLY A 750 -6.31 -36.17 -1.44
CA GLY A 750 -7.35 -37.14 -1.12
C GLY A 750 -8.62 -36.50 -0.59
N ILE A 751 -9.70 -37.27 -0.62
CA ILE A 751 -11.00 -36.90 -0.09
C ILE A 751 -11.18 -37.60 1.25
N LEU A 752 -11.46 -36.84 2.30
CA LEU A 752 -11.57 -37.35 3.67
C LEU A 752 -12.77 -38.28 3.81
N SER A 753 -12.60 -39.38 4.53
CA SER A 753 -13.73 -40.29 4.80
C SER A 753 -14.69 -39.73 5.84
N LEU A 754 -15.96 -40.10 5.70
CA LEU A 754 -16.99 -39.85 6.71
C LEU A 754 -16.80 -40.86 7.85
N GLY A 755 -16.11 -40.44 8.91
CA GLY A 755 -15.78 -41.31 10.03
C GLY A 755 -14.89 -40.66 11.08
N ARG A 756 -14.33 -41.52 11.94
CA ARG A 756 -13.43 -41.16 13.06
C ARG A 756 -12.24 -42.13 13.17
N ASP A 757 -12.26 -43.20 12.38
CA ASP A 757 -11.39 -44.35 12.54
C ASP A 757 -10.07 -44.20 11.77
N LYS A 758 -10.00 -43.23 10.87
CA LYS A 758 -8.85 -42.93 10.03
C LYS A 758 -8.26 -41.58 10.36
N THR A 759 -6.96 -41.44 10.15
CA THR A 759 -6.25 -40.17 10.32
C THR A 759 -6.88 -39.09 9.44
N ASN A 760 -7.13 -39.38 8.15
CA ASN A 760 -7.78 -38.48 7.19
C ASN A 760 -9.27 -38.81 7.04
N SER A 761 -9.98 -38.73 8.16
CA SER A 761 -11.46 -38.75 8.20
C SER A 761 -11.99 -37.44 8.76
N LEU A 762 -13.23 -37.07 8.46
CA LEU A 762 -13.81 -35.77 8.85
C LEU A 762 -13.68 -35.46 10.35
N CYS A 763 -13.80 -36.47 11.21
CA CYS A 763 -13.59 -36.38 12.66
C CYS A 763 -12.41 -37.25 13.12
N GLY A 764 -11.42 -37.44 12.24
CA GLY A 764 -10.16 -38.15 12.52
C GLY A 764 -9.10 -37.24 13.15
N GLU A 765 -7.90 -37.80 13.32
CA GLU A 765 -6.75 -37.09 13.90
C GLU A 765 -6.35 -35.83 13.12
N LEU A 766 -6.41 -35.89 11.78
CA LEU A 766 -6.17 -34.76 10.87
C LEU A 766 -7.48 -34.30 10.20
N GLY A 767 -8.60 -34.48 10.90
CA GLY A 767 -9.94 -34.15 10.38
C GLY A 767 -10.26 -32.66 10.39
N SER A 768 -11.48 -32.31 9.98
CA SER A 768 -11.91 -30.92 9.87
C SER A 768 -11.76 -30.13 11.16
N ARG A 769 -12.02 -30.75 12.32
CA ARG A 769 -11.90 -30.06 13.61
C ARG A 769 -10.44 -29.84 14.00
N PHE A 770 -9.54 -30.76 13.65
CA PHE A 770 -8.09 -30.56 13.86
C PHE A 770 -7.57 -29.41 13.00
N MET A 771 -7.95 -29.36 11.72
CA MET A 771 -7.50 -28.27 10.84
C MET A 771 -8.00 -26.89 11.31
N ILE A 772 -9.23 -26.83 11.84
CA ILE A 772 -9.81 -25.59 12.38
C ILE A 772 -9.20 -25.24 13.75
N ASP A 773 -9.13 -26.20 14.68
CA ASP A 773 -8.77 -25.91 16.07
C ASP A 773 -7.25 -25.85 16.30
N GLU A 774 -6.46 -26.66 15.57
CA GLU A 774 -5.01 -26.79 15.77
C GLU A 774 -4.18 -26.12 14.67
N TRP A 775 -4.70 -26.06 13.42
CA TRP A 775 -4.06 -25.36 12.29
C TRP A 775 -4.73 -24.03 11.94
N GLU A 776 -5.68 -23.60 12.77
CA GLU A 776 -6.32 -22.28 12.71
C GLU A 776 -7.04 -21.92 11.40
N TYR A 777 -7.39 -22.93 10.59
CA TYR A 777 -8.22 -22.71 9.42
C TYR A 777 -9.58 -22.09 9.82
N PRO A 778 -10.12 -21.19 8.99
CA PRO A 778 -11.34 -20.47 9.35
C PRO A 778 -12.52 -21.45 9.47
N ASP A 779 -13.26 -21.39 10.59
CA ASP A 779 -14.46 -22.21 10.85
C ASP A 779 -15.65 -21.73 9.99
N ILE A 780 -15.51 -21.90 8.67
CA ILE A 780 -16.51 -21.59 7.65
C ILE A 780 -17.39 -22.81 7.33
N GLY A 781 -17.02 -23.98 7.85
CA GLY A 781 -17.68 -25.23 7.52
C GLY A 781 -16.83 -26.46 7.77
N VAL A 782 -16.74 -27.34 6.76
CA VAL A 782 -16.13 -28.67 6.92
C VAL A 782 -14.98 -28.84 5.93
N ALA A 783 -13.77 -29.12 6.42
CA ALA A 783 -12.64 -29.51 5.58
C ALA A 783 -12.88 -30.93 5.03
N ILE A 784 -12.80 -31.07 3.71
CA ILE A 784 -13.23 -32.29 3.00
C ILE A 784 -12.15 -32.91 2.12
N CYS A 785 -11.13 -32.15 1.70
CA CYS A 785 -9.98 -32.68 0.98
C CYS A 785 -8.70 -32.03 1.50
N ASP A 786 -7.66 -32.83 1.66
CA ASP A 786 -6.30 -32.33 1.87
C ASP A 786 -5.61 -32.06 0.53
N CYS A 787 -4.63 -31.17 0.56
CA CYS A 787 -3.86 -30.75 -0.60
C CYS A 787 -2.40 -31.26 -0.54
N PRO A 788 -1.65 -31.25 -1.66
CA PRO A 788 -0.27 -31.75 -1.70
C PRO A 788 0.71 -31.02 -0.77
N SER A 789 0.35 -29.81 -0.32
CA SER A 789 1.15 -28.98 0.58
C SER A 789 1.30 -29.54 1.99
N ALA A 790 0.66 -30.66 2.33
CA ALA A 790 0.65 -31.25 3.67
C ALA A 790 -0.02 -30.36 4.74
N GLY A 791 -1.09 -29.65 4.36
CA GLY A 791 -1.97 -28.91 5.27
C GLY A 791 -1.78 -27.39 5.25
N HIS A 792 -0.86 -26.86 4.45
CA HIS A 792 -0.71 -25.42 4.21
C HIS A 792 -1.81 -24.86 3.27
N ASP A 793 -2.54 -25.73 2.59
CA ASP A 793 -3.82 -25.40 1.96
C ASP A 793 -4.81 -26.58 2.07
N MET A 794 -6.10 -26.27 2.03
CA MET A 794 -7.18 -27.23 2.27
C MET A 794 -8.45 -26.89 1.46
N ILE A 795 -9.26 -27.91 1.14
CA ILE A 795 -10.59 -27.71 0.52
C ILE A 795 -11.69 -27.80 1.55
N PHE A 796 -12.55 -26.78 1.60
CA PHE A 796 -13.65 -26.63 2.54
C PHE A 796 -15.01 -26.62 1.84
N LEU A 797 -16.00 -27.21 2.51
CA LEU A 797 -17.41 -26.90 2.29
C LEU A 797 -17.73 -25.61 3.05
N ASP A 798 -18.02 -24.53 2.35
CA ASP A 798 -18.30 -23.20 2.92
C ASP A 798 -19.81 -23.01 3.15
N TYR A 799 -20.21 -22.94 4.42
CA TYR A 799 -21.59 -22.76 4.85
C TYR A 799 -21.93 -21.32 5.21
N ARG A 800 -21.02 -20.34 5.06
CA ARG A 800 -21.25 -18.93 5.45
C ARG A 800 -22.51 -18.34 4.82
N ALA A 801 -22.74 -18.62 3.54
CA ALA A 801 -23.89 -18.11 2.79
C ALA A 801 -25.19 -18.90 3.03
N CYS A 802 -25.11 -20.24 3.06
CA CYS A 802 -26.28 -21.11 3.12
C CYS A 802 -26.73 -21.49 4.55
N GLY A 803 -25.87 -21.24 5.54
CA GLY A 803 -26.02 -21.69 6.93
C GLY A 803 -25.85 -23.21 7.09
N PRO A 804 -25.78 -23.72 8.34
CA PRO A 804 -25.36 -25.09 8.64
C PRO A 804 -26.32 -26.20 8.19
N GLN A 805 -27.44 -25.84 7.56
CA GLN A 805 -28.46 -26.75 7.06
C GLN A 805 -28.70 -26.60 5.54
N GLY A 806 -28.00 -25.65 4.90
CA GLY A 806 -28.08 -25.39 3.46
C GLY A 806 -27.12 -26.24 2.64
N GLU A 807 -27.14 -26.06 1.33
CA GLU A 807 -26.17 -26.66 0.41
C GLU A 807 -24.95 -25.72 0.32
N PRO A 808 -23.76 -26.15 0.76
CA PRO A 808 -22.56 -25.31 0.79
C PRO A 808 -21.88 -25.23 -0.58
N ALA A 809 -21.20 -24.10 -0.80
CA ALA A 809 -20.21 -23.98 -1.87
C ALA A 809 -18.92 -24.73 -1.49
N VAL A 810 -18.05 -24.96 -2.47
CA VAL A 810 -16.70 -25.51 -2.24
C VAL A 810 -15.67 -24.41 -2.46
N VAL A 811 -14.76 -24.27 -1.50
CA VAL A 811 -13.71 -23.25 -1.53
C VAL A 811 -12.35 -23.89 -1.23
N HIS A 812 -11.31 -23.31 -1.78
CA HIS A 812 -9.92 -23.52 -1.36
C HIS A 812 -9.56 -22.47 -0.33
N VAL A 813 -8.77 -22.86 0.67
CA VAL A 813 -8.26 -21.96 1.70
C VAL A 813 -6.75 -22.15 1.77
N ASP A 814 -6.01 -21.06 1.59
CA ASP A 814 -4.54 -21.05 1.46
C ASP A 814 -3.88 -20.35 2.65
N GLN A 815 -3.27 -21.11 3.56
CA GLN A 815 -2.66 -20.57 4.78
C GLN A 815 -1.48 -19.64 4.48
N GLU A 816 -0.64 -19.98 3.49
CA GLU A 816 0.53 -19.19 3.09
C GLU A 816 0.15 -17.85 2.46
N PHE A 817 -1.10 -17.73 2.01
CA PHE A 817 -1.66 -16.51 1.47
C PHE A 817 -2.73 -15.89 2.39
N ASP A 818 -2.40 -15.84 3.69
CA ASP A 818 -3.24 -15.24 4.76
C ASP A 818 -4.67 -15.81 4.80
N PHE A 819 -4.77 -17.14 4.69
CA PHE A 819 -6.03 -17.89 4.61
C PHE A 819 -6.99 -17.39 3.52
N LYS A 820 -6.46 -16.88 2.40
CA LYS A 820 -7.27 -16.44 1.25
C LYS A 820 -8.24 -17.54 0.85
N ILE A 821 -9.53 -17.18 0.80
CA ILE A 821 -10.61 -18.10 0.44
C ILE A 821 -10.94 -17.92 -1.05
N THR A 822 -10.61 -18.93 -1.85
CA THR A 822 -10.86 -18.94 -3.28
C THR A 822 -12.07 -19.81 -3.60
N HIS A 823 -13.07 -19.25 -4.26
CA HIS A 823 -14.27 -20.00 -4.65
C HIS A 823 -13.96 -21.01 -5.77
N LEU A 824 -14.37 -22.26 -5.61
CA LEU A 824 -14.14 -23.32 -6.60
C LEU A 824 -15.42 -23.79 -7.30
N ALA A 825 -16.50 -24.03 -6.55
CA ALA A 825 -17.76 -24.55 -7.11
C ALA A 825 -18.98 -24.20 -6.24
N ASP A 826 -20.15 -24.07 -6.85
CA ASP A 826 -21.39 -23.76 -6.13
C ASP A 826 -21.92 -24.98 -5.35
N SER A 827 -21.39 -26.19 -5.60
CA SER A 827 -21.75 -27.42 -4.88
C SER A 827 -20.63 -28.46 -4.90
N PHE A 828 -20.66 -29.40 -3.94
CA PHE A 828 -19.71 -30.54 -3.92
C PHE A 828 -19.78 -31.42 -5.17
N GLU A 829 -20.97 -31.59 -5.76
CA GLU A 829 -21.11 -32.40 -6.97
C GLU A 829 -20.40 -31.78 -8.16
N GLU A 830 -20.53 -30.46 -8.32
CA GLU A 830 -19.84 -29.68 -9.34
C GLU A 830 -18.32 -29.76 -9.17
N PHE A 831 -17.82 -29.54 -7.95
CA PHE A 831 -16.39 -29.63 -7.65
C PHE A 831 -15.80 -30.98 -8.09
N ILE A 832 -16.41 -32.10 -7.67
CA ILE A 832 -15.94 -33.44 -8.02
C ILE A 832 -16.04 -33.71 -9.53
N CYS A 833 -17.08 -33.22 -10.20
CA CYS A 833 -17.23 -33.40 -11.65
C CYS A 833 -16.22 -32.60 -12.47
N ASN A 834 -15.67 -31.53 -11.90
CA ASN A 834 -14.72 -30.64 -12.56
C ASN A 834 -13.25 -30.97 -12.23
N LEU A 835 -12.98 -32.01 -11.43
CA LEU A 835 -11.63 -32.50 -11.22
C LEU A 835 -11.04 -33.06 -12.53
N VAL A 836 -9.85 -32.59 -12.88
CA VAL A 836 -9.05 -33.03 -14.02
C VAL A 836 -7.74 -33.67 -13.57
N HIS A 837 -7.13 -34.46 -14.45
CA HIS A 837 -5.84 -35.09 -14.19
C HIS A 837 -4.72 -34.03 -14.14
N GLU A 838 -3.73 -34.20 -13.28
CA GLU A 838 -2.60 -33.26 -13.11
C GLU A 838 -1.87 -32.96 -14.43
N SER A 839 -1.82 -33.93 -15.35
CA SER A 839 -1.23 -33.76 -16.68
C SER A 839 -1.93 -32.69 -17.55
N HIS A 840 -3.09 -32.16 -17.13
CA HIS A 840 -3.68 -30.98 -17.77
C HIS A 840 -2.84 -29.71 -17.57
N TYR A 841 -2.02 -29.69 -16.52
CA TYR A 841 -1.17 -28.58 -16.09
C TYR A 841 0.32 -28.89 -16.18
N ALA A 842 0.71 -30.13 -16.47
CA ALA A 842 2.09 -30.46 -16.80
C ALA A 842 2.53 -29.69 -18.06
N PRO A 843 3.75 -29.12 -18.09
CA PRO A 843 4.30 -28.53 -19.30
C PRO A 843 4.31 -29.59 -20.42
N ASP A 844 3.92 -29.22 -21.64
CA ASP A 844 3.90 -30.15 -22.77
C ASP A 844 5.36 -30.66 -22.97
N GLU A 845 5.57 -31.96 -23.24
CA GLU A 845 6.93 -32.58 -23.35
C GLU A 845 7.84 -31.96 -24.45
N ASP A 846 7.37 -30.93 -25.17
CA ASP A 846 8.12 -30.10 -26.11
C ASP A 846 8.51 -28.71 -25.53
N ASP A 847 8.29 -28.48 -24.23
CA ASP A 847 8.64 -27.28 -23.45
C ASP A 847 9.90 -27.50 -22.58
N VAL A 848 10.84 -28.33 -23.03
CA VAL A 848 12.17 -28.40 -22.40
C VAL A 848 13.10 -27.41 -23.11
N ASP A 849 12.99 -26.13 -22.75
CA ASP A 849 14.10 -25.17 -22.85
C ASP A 849 14.02 -24.20 -21.68
N ASP A 850 15.11 -24.18 -20.90
CA ASP A 850 15.55 -23.16 -19.95
C ASP A 850 14.61 -22.70 -18.82
N THR A 851 14.23 -23.58 -17.90
CA THR A 851 14.03 -23.21 -16.48
C THR A 851 14.08 -24.45 -15.57
N GLU A 852 15.18 -24.67 -14.87
CA GLU A 852 15.36 -25.49 -13.66
C GLU A 852 16.77 -25.14 -13.14
N ASP A 853 17.03 -24.72 -11.90
CA ASP A 853 16.43 -25.15 -10.64
C ASP A 853 16.42 -24.02 -9.61
N SER A 854 15.29 -23.86 -8.91
CA SER A 854 15.31 -23.39 -7.53
C SER A 854 15.10 -24.60 -6.62
N GLU A 855 16.13 -24.99 -5.87
CA GLU A 855 15.92 -25.65 -4.58
C GLU A 855 16.99 -25.20 -3.59
N GLY A 856 16.54 -24.53 -2.53
CA GLY A 856 17.08 -24.72 -1.18
C GLY A 856 18.29 -23.89 -0.74
N ASP A 857 17.97 -22.72 -0.16
CA ASP A 857 18.57 -22.14 1.06
C ASP A 857 19.88 -21.31 0.96
N THR A 858 19.83 -20.17 1.68
CA THR A 858 20.84 -19.14 2.01
C THR A 858 21.14 -17.99 1.01
N ASP A 859 20.79 -16.77 1.45
CA ASP A 859 21.33 -15.43 1.15
C ASP A 859 22.04 -15.17 -0.21
N LYS A 860 21.49 -14.24 -1.01
CA LYS A 860 22.16 -13.00 -1.49
C LYS A 860 21.29 -12.21 -2.47
N ASP A 861 21.26 -10.88 -2.27
CA ASP A 861 20.86 -9.87 -3.26
C ASP A 861 21.38 -10.20 -4.67
N LYS A 862 20.51 -10.08 -5.67
CA LYS A 862 20.92 -9.84 -7.05
C LYS A 862 20.23 -8.56 -7.55
N SER A 863 20.66 -7.43 -7.00
CA SER A 863 20.71 -6.18 -7.77
C SER A 863 21.80 -6.32 -8.83
N ASP A 864 21.62 -5.71 -10.00
CA ASP A 864 22.71 -5.60 -10.98
C ASP A 864 23.84 -4.74 -10.34
N PRO A 865 25.04 -5.28 -10.08
CA PRO A 865 26.10 -4.56 -9.37
C PRO A 865 26.77 -3.48 -10.25
N LYS A 866 26.46 -3.42 -11.55
CA LYS A 866 27.07 -2.52 -12.52
C LYS A 866 26.87 -1.05 -12.14
N GLY A 867 27.98 -0.32 -11.97
CA GLY A 867 27.98 1.11 -11.64
C GLY A 867 27.71 1.44 -10.17
N SER A 868 27.64 0.45 -9.28
CA SER A 868 27.53 0.67 -7.83
C SER A 868 28.90 0.98 -7.21
N PHE A 869 29.24 2.26 -7.06
CA PHE A 869 30.46 2.71 -6.37
C PHE A 869 30.15 3.16 -4.94
N VAL A 870 30.01 2.19 -4.04
CA VAL A 870 29.73 2.40 -2.61
C VAL A 870 30.75 1.64 -1.76
N GLY A 871 31.22 2.27 -0.69
CA GLY A 871 32.12 1.63 0.27
C GLY A 871 32.24 2.44 1.55
N SER A 872 32.88 1.85 2.56
CA SER A 872 32.89 2.42 3.91
C SER A 872 34.29 2.47 4.51
N VAL A 873 34.66 3.59 5.14
CA VAL A 873 35.85 3.69 6.00
C VAL A 873 35.44 3.44 7.44
N LEU A 874 35.93 2.36 8.03
CA LEU A 874 35.66 1.99 9.41
C LEU A 874 36.39 2.94 10.36
N LEU A 875 35.72 3.36 11.43
CA LEU A 875 36.26 4.24 12.45
C LEU A 875 36.30 3.57 13.83
N SER A 876 37.42 3.76 14.52
CA SER A 876 37.61 3.34 15.93
C SER A 876 36.89 4.24 16.95
N ASP A 877 36.38 5.39 16.50
CA ASP A 877 35.63 6.37 17.27
C ASP A 877 34.54 7.01 16.39
N ASP A 878 33.50 7.58 17.00
CA ASP A 878 32.30 8.09 16.32
C ASP A 878 32.42 9.53 15.81
N SER A 879 33.64 9.99 15.52
CA SER A 879 33.88 11.36 15.07
C SER A 879 34.78 11.43 13.84
N TRP A 880 34.46 12.38 12.98
CA TRP A 880 35.28 12.81 11.86
C TRP A 880 35.59 14.29 11.95
N ASP A 881 36.54 14.75 11.15
CA ASP A 881 36.85 16.16 10.95
C ASP A 881 36.43 16.52 9.52
N LYS A 882 35.19 17.01 9.39
CA LYS A 882 34.54 17.31 8.11
C LYS A 882 35.26 18.43 7.37
N GLU A 883 35.67 19.48 8.08
CA GLU A 883 36.42 20.60 7.49
C GLU A 883 37.79 20.14 6.98
N GLN A 884 38.50 19.31 7.75
CA GLN A 884 39.76 18.73 7.31
C GLN A 884 39.56 17.77 6.12
N LEU A 885 38.44 17.04 6.06
CA LEU A 885 38.08 16.18 4.91
C LEU A 885 37.96 17.02 3.63
N ILE A 886 37.21 18.13 3.69
CA ILE A 886 37.01 19.05 2.55
C ILE A 886 38.35 19.66 2.12
N CYS A 887 39.18 20.07 3.09
CA CYS A 887 40.52 20.58 2.82
C CYS A 887 41.39 19.53 2.12
N ASP A 888 41.38 18.29 2.61
CA ASP A 888 42.17 17.19 2.05
C ASP A 888 41.69 16.78 0.65
N LEU A 889 40.37 16.79 0.38
CA LEU A 889 39.80 16.55 -0.96
C LEU A 889 40.34 17.55 -1.99
N LYS A 890 40.39 18.83 -1.60
CA LYS A 890 40.94 19.89 -2.42
C LYS A 890 42.45 19.81 -2.57
N GLU A 891 43.20 19.62 -1.48
CA GLU A 891 44.66 19.64 -1.51
C GLU A 891 45.27 18.38 -2.17
N GLN A 892 44.67 17.20 -1.97
CA GLN A 892 45.21 15.95 -2.50
C GLN A 892 44.80 15.69 -3.95
N TRP A 893 43.59 16.08 -4.33
CA TRP A 893 42.97 15.66 -5.59
C TRP A 893 42.32 16.79 -6.39
N ASN A 894 42.38 18.03 -5.92
CA ASN A 894 41.73 19.19 -6.53
C ASN A 894 40.21 19.00 -6.73
N ILE A 895 39.58 18.29 -5.80
CA ILE A 895 38.13 18.12 -5.74
C ILE A 895 37.54 19.34 -5.03
N VAL A 896 36.69 20.08 -5.72
CA VAL A 896 35.98 21.26 -5.22
C VAL A 896 34.53 21.13 -5.67
N ASP A 897 33.61 21.57 -4.83
CA ASP A 897 32.19 21.59 -5.16
C ASP A 897 31.92 22.68 -6.21
N ASP A 898 31.25 22.31 -7.30
CA ASP A 898 30.90 23.22 -8.39
C ASP A 898 29.81 24.21 -7.98
N ASN A 899 29.02 23.91 -6.95
CA ASN A 899 27.89 24.72 -6.48
C ASN A 899 28.22 25.62 -5.27
N THR A 900 29.29 26.40 -5.35
CA THR A 900 29.79 27.22 -4.22
C THR A 900 29.07 28.56 -3.98
N ASP A 901 28.01 28.89 -4.75
CA ASP A 901 27.39 30.24 -4.76
C ASP A 901 25.99 30.34 -4.11
N GLU A 902 25.51 29.33 -3.38
CA GLU A 902 24.27 29.44 -2.59
C GLU A 902 24.54 29.22 -1.09
N SER A 903 23.99 30.13 -0.31
CA SER A 903 24.23 30.41 1.09
C SER A 903 23.81 29.30 2.05
N ASP A 904 24.72 28.92 2.95
CA ASP A 904 24.53 28.44 4.33
C ASP A 904 23.21 27.69 4.64
N ASP A 905 23.19 26.38 4.35
CA ASP A 905 22.42 25.43 5.16
C ASP A 905 23.39 24.78 6.17
N GLU A 906 23.53 25.41 7.34
CA GLU A 906 23.96 24.71 8.56
C GLU A 906 22.83 23.73 8.94
N ASP A 907 23.08 22.42 8.87
CA ASP A 907 22.68 21.42 9.90
C ASP A 907 22.80 19.96 9.40
N SER A 908 23.98 19.55 8.93
CA SER A 908 24.38 18.15 9.13
C SER A 908 25.88 18.07 9.34
N ASP A 909 26.28 17.92 10.60
CA ASP A 909 27.67 17.65 10.98
C ASP A 909 28.16 16.30 10.41
N ASP A 910 27.24 15.41 10.03
CA ASP A 910 27.54 14.03 9.64
C ASP A 910 27.59 13.80 8.13
N ALA A 911 27.00 14.67 7.30
CA ALA A 911 26.94 14.49 5.84
C ALA A 911 27.68 15.57 5.04
N LEU A 912 28.42 15.16 4.02
CA LEU A 912 29.04 16.00 3.00
C LEU A 912 28.56 15.54 1.62
N ILE A 913 27.88 16.44 0.90
CA ILE A 913 27.47 16.24 -0.49
C ILE A 913 28.24 17.26 -1.33
N MET A 914 28.88 16.82 -2.41
CA MET A 914 29.60 17.70 -3.34
C MET A 914 29.23 17.35 -4.78
N HIS A 915 28.98 18.38 -5.60
CA HIS A 915 28.74 18.21 -7.03
C HIS A 915 30.05 18.45 -7.79
N ILE A 916 30.46 17.46 -8.60
CA ILE A 916 31.77 17.43 -9.27
C ILE A 916 31.53 17.04 -10.74
N GLY A 917 31.33 18.04 -11.60
CA GLY A 917 30.77 17.84 -12.94
C GLY A 917 29.36 17.26 -12.85
N ASP A 918 29.08 16.22 -13.64
CA ASP A 918 27.80 15.51 -13.60
C ASP A 918 27.80 14.34 -12.58
N MET A 919 28.78 14.30 -11.66
CA MET A 919 28.83 13.33 -10.55
C MET A 919 28.42 13.96 -9.24
N MET A 920 27.72 13.19 -8.42
CA MET A 920 27.45 13.53 -7.03
C MET A 920 28.29 12.64 -6.11
N LEU A 921 29.14 13.26 -5.29
CA LEU A 921 29.88 12.60 -4.22
C LEU A 921 29.10 12.77 -2.91
N VAL A 922 28.69 11.65 -2.31
CA VAL A 922 28.05 11.60 -1.01
C VAL A 922 29.03 10.96 -0.02
N VAL A 923 29.31 11.65 1.09
CA VAL A 923 30.10 11.14 2.19
C VAL A 923 29.30 11.32 3.49
N ASN A 924 28.95 10.24 4.15
CA ASN A 924 28.11 10.27 5.36
C ASN A 924 28.73 9.52 6.53
N LEU A 925 28.80 10.14 7.69
CA LEU A 925 29.23 9.54 8.95
C LEU A 925 28.04 8.83 9.62
N PHE A 926 28.18 7.53 9.84
CA PHE A 926 27.29 6.75 10.67
C PHE A 926 27.92 6.50 12.03
N HIS A 927 27.25 6.91 13.10
CA HIS A 927 27.66 6.75 14.51
C HIS A 927 27.51 5.32 15.05
N SER A 928 27.52 4.33 14.17
CA SER A 928 27.35 2.91 14.47
C SER A 928 28.28 2.05 13.60
N PRO A 929 28.70 0.87 14.10
CA PRO A 929 29.43 -0.07 13.26
C PRO A 929 28.53 -0.58 12.14
N ILE A 930 29.14 -1.09 11.06
CA ILE A 930 28.43 -1.74 9.96
C ILE A 930 27.63 -2.93 10.54
N PRO A 931 26.30 -2.98 10.31
CA PRO A 931 25.42 -4.03 10.86
C PRO A 931 25.80 -5.46 10.44
N GLY A 932 25.21 -6.45 11.11
CA GLY A 932 25.28 -7.86 10.68
C GLY A 932 26.66 -8.55 10.78
N ASN A 933 27.67 -7.90 11.39
CA ASN A 933 29.07 -8.34 11.35
C ASN A 933 29.65 -8.46 9.93
N GLU A 934 29.04 -7.79 8.94
CA GLU A 934 29.38 -7.93 7.52
C GLU A 934 30.86 -7.60 7.26
N ALA A 935 31.34 -6.47 7.78
CA ALA A 935 32.75 -6.08 7.66
C ALA A 935 33.69 -7.11 8.33
N THR A 936 33.28 -7.70 9.46
CA THR A 936 34.06 -8.71 10.18
C THR A 936 34.15 -10.03 9.44
N ILE A 937 33.06 -10.47 8.80
CA ILE A 937 33.02 -11.70 7.99
C ILE A 937 33.90 -11.51 6.76
N ASN A 938 33.72 -10.41 6.03
CA ASN A 938 34.49 -10.12 4.82
C ASN A 938 35.98 -9.84 5.11
N ALA A 939 36.33 -9.33 6.30
CA ALA A 939 37.72 -9.18 6.71
C ALA A 939 38.48 -10.50 6.81
N GLN A 940 37.81 -11.64 7.02
CA GLN A 940 38.45 -12.96 7.08
C GLN A 940 39.06 -13.38 5.74
N ASN A 941 38.56 -12.80 4.64
CA ASN A 941 39.06 -13.08 3.29
C ASN A 941 40.40 -12.39 3.02
N ASN A 942 40.79 -11.39 3.82
CA ASN A 942 42.02 -10.63 3.58
C ASN A 942 43.27 -11.35 4.09
N TYR A 943 43.95 -12.09 3.21
CA TYR A 943 45.23 -12.73 3.53
C TYR A 943 46.43 -11.76 3.59
N MET A 944 46.29 -10.52 3.13
CA MET A 944 47.37 -9.52 3.11
C MET A 944 47.47 -8.73 4.41
N TRP A 945 46.41 -8.71 5.23
CA TRP A 945 46.36 -7.93 6.46
C TRP A 945 45.84 -8.77 7.64
N PRO A 946 46.74 -9.36 8.46
CA PRO A 946 46.38 -10.25 9.57
C PRO A 946 45.46 -9.60 10.61
N GLU A 947 45.56 -8.29 10.82
CA GLU A 947 44.76 -7.53 11.78
C GLU A 947 43.40 -7.06 11.23
N ALA A 948 43.04 -7.42 9.98
CA ALA A 948 41.80 -6.97 9.34
C ALA A 948 40.54 -7.31 10.16
N VAL A 949 40.45 -8.54 10.66
CA VAL A 949 39.32 -9.00 11.48
C VAL A 949 39.25 -8.26 12.82
N GLU A 950 40.40 -8.00 13.45
CA GLU A 950 40.46 -7.25 14.71
C GLU A 950 40.01 -5.79 14.49
N ALA A 951 40.51 -5.15 13.44
CA ALA A 951 40.14 -3.78 13.07
C ALA A 951 38.66 -3.66 12.68
N ALA A 952 38.13 -4.62 11.93
CA ALA A 952 36.72 -4.68 11.57
C ALA A 952 35.81 -5.07 12.74
N THR A 953 36.29 -5.82 13.73
CA THR A 953 35.47 -6.12 14.93
C THR A 953 35.43 -4.93 15.89
N ALA A 954 36.51 -4.15 15.96
CA ALA A 954 36.68 -3.09 16.95
C ALA A 954 36.14 -1.71 16.53
N HIS A 955 35.69 -1.55 15.28
CA HIS A 955 35.13 -0.28 14.81
C HIS A 955 33.79 0.02 15.51
N LYS A 956 33.49 1.31 15.67
CA LYS A 956 32.29 1.81 16.38
C LYS A 956 31.39 2.67 15.50
N ALA A 957 31.94 3.17 14.41
CA ALA A 957 31.32 4.06 13.45
C ALA A 957 31.92 3.79 12.07
N HIS A 958 31.31 4.30 11.01
CA HIS A 958 31.89 4.24 9.67
C HIS A 958 31.49 5.44 8.83
N ILE A 959 32.36 5.83 7.92
CA ILE A 959 32.08 6.84 6.89
C ILE A 959 31.71 6.09 5.63
N MET A 960 30.46 6.20 5.18
CA MET A 960 30.03 5.69 3.89
C MET A 960 30.38 6.72 2.80
N VAL A 961 30.93 6.24 1.70
CA VAL A 961 31.26 7.02 0.50
C VAL A 961 30.50 6.41 -0.66
N ALA A 962 29.75 7.23 -1.38
CA ALA A 962 29.06 6.85 -2.61
C ALA A 962 29.30 7.87 -3.71
N VAL A 963 29.44 7.39 -4.96
CA VAL A 963 29.52 8.25 -6.14
C VAL A 963 28.41 7.89 -7.12
N LEU A 964 27.48 8.83 -7.31
CA LEU A 964 26.32 8.71 -8.21
C LEU A 964 26.58 9.47 -9.52
N GLY A 965 25.96 9.01 -10.61
CA GLY A 965 26.05 9.64 -11.94
C GLY A 965 25.83 8.62 -13.06
N ASP A 966 24.68 8.68 -13.73
CA ASP A 966 24.21 7.57 -14.58
C ASP A 966 24.77 7.61 -16.02
N ASP A 967 25.29 8.76 -16.46
CA ASP A 967 25.83 8.97 -17.82
C ASP A 967 27.37 9.06 -17.91
N ILE A 968 28.09 8.84 -16.79
CA ILE A 968 29.55 8.97 -16.74
C ILE A 968 30.23 7.61 -16.86
N LYS A 969 31.31 7.56 -17.65
CA LYS A 969 32.16 6.37 -17.80
C LYS A 969 32.51 5.79 -16.41
N LEU A 970 32.21 4.50 -16.22
CA LEU A 970 32.41 3.77 -14.95
C LEU A 970 33.83 3.97 -14.37
N ILE A 971 34.84 4.04 -15.23
CA ILE A 971 36.23 4.33 -14.83
C ILE A 971 36.37 5.71 -14.15
N GLU A 972 35.74 6.76 -14.65
CA GLU A 972 35.84 8.10 -14.05
C GLU A 972 35.10 8.19 -12.71
N ARG A 973 33.96 7.50 -12.58
CA ARG A 973 33.26 7.34 -11.30
C ARG A 973 34.09 6.58 -10.28
N GLY A 974 34.68 5.46 -10.70
CA GLY A 974 35.62 4.68 -9.88
C GLY A 974 36.83 5.49 -9.44
N LYS A 975 37.37 6.37 -10.31
CA LYS A 975 38.46 7.29 -9.96
C LYS A 975 38.03 8.28 -8.88
N LEU A 976 36.85 8.88 -8.99
CA LEU A 976 36.33 9.81 -7.98
C LEU A 976 36.09 9.09 -6.63
N PHE A 977 35.47 7.92 -6.68
CA PHE A 977 35.21 7.08 -5.51
C PHE A 977 36.51 6.73 -4.77
N THR A 978 37.54 6.27 -5.49
CA THR A 978 38.84 5.96 -4.90
C THR A 978 39.54 7.17 -4.28
N LYS A 979 39.44 8.35 -4.93
CA LYS A 979 40.01 9.60 -4.39
C LYS A 979 39.33 9.98 -3.07
N ALA A 980 38.01 9.90 -3.00
CA ALA A 980 37.23 10.23 -1.81
C ALA A 980 37.50 9.25 -0.66
N MET A 981 37.48 7.93 -0.95
CA MET A 981 37.84 6.89 0.03
C MET A 981 39.26 7.06 0.57
N ALA A 982 40.24 7.39 -0.29
CA ALA A 982 41.61 7.64 0.12
C ALA A 982 41.77 8.88 1.02
N VAL A 983 40.92 9.89 0.85
CA VAL A 983 40.90 11.05 1.75
C VAL A 983 40.23 10.71 3.08
N CYS A 984 39.16 9.92 3.07
CA CYS A 984 38.54 9.41 4.30
C CYS A 984 39.50 8.55 5.14
N CYS A 985 40.44 7.83 4.51
CA CYS A 985 41.51 7.09 5.20
C CYS A 985 42.45 7.98 6.05
N ARG A 986 42.43 9.30 5.86
CA ARG A 986 43.25 10.27 6.60
C ARG A 986 42.57 10.78 7.86
N GLN A 987 41.29 10.46 8.04
CA GLN A 987 40.55 10.79 9.25
C GLN A 987 41.20 10.15 10.47
N LYS A 988 41.20 10.87 11.58
CA LYS A 988 41.98 10.54 12.78
C LYS A 988 41.74 9.13 13.29
N TYR A 989 40.50 8.65 13.20
CA TYR A 989 40.07 7.38 13.76
C TYR A 989 39.87 6.27 12.72
N ALA A 990 40.24 6.50 11.46
CA ALA A 990 40.16 5.50 10.40
C ALA A 990 40.95 4.24 10.77
N SER A 991 40.26 3.12 10.89
CA SER A 991 40.80 1.83 11.32
C SER A 991 40.74 0.76 10.23
N GLY A 992 39.88 0.89 9.21
CA GLY A 992 39.76 -0.06 8.10
C GLY A 992 39.02 0.54 6.90
N VAL A 993 39.08 -0.11 5.74
CA VAL A 993 38.35 0.29 4.53
C VAL A 993 37.60 -0.90 3.97
N PHE A 994 36.28 -0.91 4.03
CA PHE A 994 35.41 -1.97 3.56
C PHE A 994 34.88 -1.63 2.15
N THR A 995 35.31 -2.40 1.15
CA THR A 995 34.91 -2.28 -0.26
C THR A 995 35.28 -3.55 -1.01
N SER A 996 34.62 -3.85 -2.13
CA SER A 996 34.94 -5.00 -3.00
C SER A 996 34.98 -6.34 -2.25
N GLY A 997 34.05 -6.54 -1.31
CA GLY A 997 33.92 -7.79 -0.54
C GLY A 997 35.05 -8.07 0.46
N VAL A 998 35.85 -7.07 0.85
CA VAL A 998 36.99 -7.23 1.78
C VAL A 998 37.26 -5.95 2.59
N VAL A 999 38.01 -6.08 3.70
CA VAL A 999 38.47 -4.94 4.50
C VAL A 999 39.98 -4.71 4.33
N PHE A 1000 40.38 -3.55 3.81
CA PHE A 1000 41.77 -3.15 3.59
C PHE A 1000 42.34 -2.30 4.75
N GLU A 1001 43.66 -2.33 4.93
CA GLU A 1001 44.35 -1.38 5.79
C GLU A 1001 44.26 0.03 5.16
N PRO A 1002 43.85 1.08 5.90
CA PRO A 1002 43.68 2.43 5.34
C PRO A 1002 44.93 2.99 4.64
N ARG A 1003 46.12 2.68 5.17
CA ARG A 1003 47.40 3.09 4.54
C ARG A 1003 47.67 2.39 3.23
N PHE A 1004 47.29 1.12 3.12
CA PHE A 1004 47.47 0.32 1.93
C PHE A 1004 46.51 0.77 0.83
N TYR A 1005 45.23 0.97 1.18
CA TYR A 1005 44.23 1.52 0.26
C TYR A 1005 44.64 2.91 -0.28
N ALA A 1006 45.01 3.84 0.61
CA ALA A 1006 45.49 5.16 0.20
C ALA A 1006 46.81 5.11 -0.59
N GLY A 1007 47.62 4.08 -0.39
CA GLY A 1007 48.85 3.82 -1.13
C GLY A 1007 48.57 3.57 -2.61
N PHE A 1008 47.71 2.60 -2.92
CA PHE A 1008 47.31 2.29 -4.30
C PHE A 1008 46.53 3.42 -4.97
N ALA A 1009 45.74 4.18 -4.22
CA ALA A 1009 45.04 5.34 -4.77
C ALA A 1009 46.00 6.37 -5.38
N ASN A 1010 47.27 6.46 -4.92
CA ASN A 1010 48.26 7.36 -5.49
C ASN A 1010 48.66 7.02 -6.93
N MET A 1011 48.39 5.81 -7.43
CA MET A 1011 48.59 5.46 -8.86
C MET A 1011 47.81 6.40 -9.78
N LEU A 1012 46.67 6.92 -9.32
CA LEU A 1012 45.89 7.94 -10.02
C LEU A 1012 46.63 9.27 -10.25
N LYS A 1013 47.68 9.56 -9.47
CA LYS A 1013 48.52 10.76 -9.67
C LYS A 1013 49.42 10.61 -10.89
N ASP A 1014 49.72 9.38 -11.27
CA ASP A 1014 50.54 9.02 -12.43
C ASP A 1014 49.66 8.57 -13.63
N ASP A 1015 48.34 8.79 -13.56
CA ASP A 1015 47.32 8.40 -14.56
C ASP A 1015 47.22 6.87 -14.79
N GLU A 1016 47.60 6.09 -13.77
CA GLU A 1016 47.47 4.63 -13.75
C GLU A 1016 46.20 4.20 -13.02
N LEU A 1017 45.59 3.10 -13.46
CA LEU A 1017 44.38 2.56 -12.83
C LEU A 1017 44.72 1.89 -11.49
N PRO A 1018 44.01 2.22 -10.39
CA PRO A 1018 44.26 1.69 -9.07
C PRO A 1018 43.58 0.33 -8.90
N ILE A 1019 44.02 -0.67 -9.67
CA ILE A 1019 43.32 -1.97 -9.80
C ILE A 1019 43.09 -2.66 -8.45
N PHE A 1020 44.06 -2.59 -7.53
CA PHE A 1020 43.94 -3.16 -6.18
C PHE A 1020 42.98 -2.40 -5.24
N ASN A 1021 42.51 -1.21 -5.61
CA ASN A 1021 41.43 -0.51 -4.90
C ASN A 1021 40.04 -0.93 -5.42
N TRP A 1022 39.94 -1.45 -6.63
CA TRP A 1022 38.69 -1.78 -7.31
C TRP A 1022 38.38 -3.27 -7.25
N ILE A 1023 39.39 -4.09 -7.51
CA ILE A 1023 39.26 -5.54 -7.68
C ILE A 1023 39.97 -6.25 -6.54
N TRP A 1024 39.25 -7.12 -5.84
CA TRP A 1024 39.84 -8.06 -4.91
C TRP A 1024 40.34 -9.30 -5.65
N PHE A 1025 41.55 -9.74 -5.33
CA PHE A 1025 42.17 -10.94 -5.89
C PHE A 1025 42.24 -12.01 -4.82
N GLY A 1026 41.25 -12.89 -4.79
CA GLY A 1026 41.17 -13.97 -3.82
C GLY A 1026 41.99 -15.17 -4.24
N LEU A 1027 42.68 -15.81 -3.29
CA LEU A 1027 43.51 -16.99 -3.52
C LEU A 1027 43.10 -18.12 -2.58
N TYR A 1028 43.02 -19.34 -3.08
CA TYR A 1028 42.77 -20.52 -2.25
C TYR A 1028 43.39 -21.80 -2.82
N GLN A 1029 43.77 -22.70 -1.91
CA GLN A 1029 44.40 -23.98 -2.26
C GLN A 1029 43.36 -25.09 -2.44
N SER A 1030 43.41 -25.80 -3.57
CA SER A 1030 42.62 -27.03 -3.79
C SER A 1030 43.52 -28.26 -3.87
N LYS A 1031 42.91 -29.45 -4.02
CA LYS A 1031 43.65 -30.70 -4.29
C LYS A 1031 44.37 -30.70 -5.65
N GLY A 1032 43.95 -29.85 -6.59
CA GLY A 1032 44.50 -29.78 -7.95
C GLY A 1032 45.58 -28.72 -8.15
N GLY A 1033 45.68 -27.72 -7.26
CA GLY A 1033 46.68 -26.66 -7.36
C GLY A 1033 46.22 -25.38 -6.64
N LEU A 1034 46.93 -24.28 -6.86
CA LEU A 1034 46.52 -22.95 -6.40
C LEU A 1034 45.41 -22.42 -7.32
N ASN A 1035 44.43 -21.72 -6.76
CA ASN A 1035 43.34 -21.11 -7.50
C ASN A 1035 43.28 -19.62 -7.17
N GLY A 1036 42.90 -18.81 -8.15
CA GLY A 1036 42.73 -17.37 -8.00
C GLY A 1036 41.43 -16.90 -8.65
N TYR A 1037 40.80 -15.89 -8.08
CA TYR A 1037 39.59 -15.28 -8.61
C TYR A 1037 39.61 -13.76 -8.44
N THR A 1038 38.89 -13.06 -9.33
CA THR A 1038 38.58 -11.63 -9.16
C THR A 1038 37.22 -11.44 -8.50
N TYR A 1039 37.05 -10.30 -7.82
CA TYR A 1039 35.78 -9.85 -7.28
C TYR A 1039 35.70 -8.31 -7.36
N GLY A 1040 34.67 -7.79 -8.03
CA GLY A 1040 34.44 -6.36 -8.30
C GLY A 1040 34.61 -5.96 -9.78
N MET A 1041 34.81 -6.91 -10.70
CA MET A 1041 34.85 -6.64 -12.15
C MET A 1041 33.45 -6.32 -12.70
N ASP A 1042 32.44 -6.91 -12.08
CA ASP A 1042 31.01 -6.75 -12.36
C ASP A 1042 30.52 -5.29 -12.19
N VAL A 1043 31.07 -4.55 -11.22
CA VAL A 1043 30.84 -3.10 -11.04
C VAL A 1043 31.22 -2.30 -12.29
N PHE A 1044 32.18 -2.79 -13.08
CA PHE A 1044 32.61 -2.22 -14.35
C PHE A 1044 31.93 -2.87 -15.58
N GLY A 1045 30.92 -3.72 -15.37
CA GLY A 1045 30.22 -4.46 -16.41
C GLY A 1045 31.07 -5.53 -17.09
N LYS A 1046 32.02 -6.14 -16.36
CA LYS A 1046 32.91 -7.19 -16.87
C LYS A 1046 32.72 -8.49 -16.09
N ASP A 1047 32.80 -9.63 -16.78
CA ASP A 1047 32.73 -10.95 -16.14
C ASP A 1047 33.91 -11.15 -15.16
N GLU A 1048 33.64 -11.77 -14.01
CA GLU A 1048 34.68 -12.18 -13.07
C GLU A 1048 35.57 -13.27 -13.68
N MET A 1049 36.87 -13.23 -13.36
CA MET A 1049 37.88 -14.14 -13.90
C MET A 1049 38.36 -15.12 -12.83
N GLU A 1050 38.56 -16.38 -13.22
CA GLU A 1050 39.13 -17.41 -12.35
C GLU A 1050 40.26 -18.17 -13.04
N VAL A 1051 41.30 -18.48 -12.29
CA VAL A 1051 42.36 -19.41 -12.69
C VAL A 1051 42.31 -20.60 -11.75
N LEU A 1052 42.14 -21.79 -12.31
CA LEU A 1052 41.94 -23.01 -11.53
C LEU A 1052 43.16 -23.93 -11.62
N ASN A 1053 43.57 -24.47 -10.48
CA ASN A 1053 44.61 -25.49 -10.35
C ASN A 1053 45.96 -25.10 -11.00
N ALA A 1054 46.35 -23.84 -10.86
CA ALA A 1054 47.65 -23.34 -11.31
C ALA A 1054 48.80 -23.93 -10.49
N ASP A 1055 49.89 -24.24 -11.19
CA ASP A 1055 51.20 -24.57 -10.61
C ASP A 1055 52.05 -23.30 -10.60
N ALA A 1056 51.73 -22.37 -9.70
CA ALA A 1056 52.28 -21.03 -9.60
C ALA A 1056 52.51 -20.62 -8.15
N ASP A 1057 53.46 -19.72 -7.91
CA ASP A 1057 53.55 -19.06 -6.61
C ASP A 1057 52.35 -18.10 -6.39
N PRO A 1058 51.84 -17.93 -5.15
CA PRO A 1058 50.67 -17.08 -4.89
C PRO A 1058 50.79 -15.64 -5.37
N GLU A 1059 52.00 -15.08 -5.31
CA GLU A 1059 52.29 -13.73 -5.79
C GLU A 1059 52.21 -13.66 -7.32
N GLU A 1060 52.77 -14.63 -8.04
CA GLU A 1060 52.75 -14.68 -9.51
C GLU A 1060 51.32 -14.81 -10.05
N LEU A 1061 50.49 -15.64 -9.41
CA LEU A 1061 49.10 -15.82 -9.82
C LEU A 1061 48.25 -14.56 -9.58
N ARG A 1062 48.44 -13.89 -8.44
CA ARG A 1062 47.76 -12.62 -8.14
C ARG A 1062 48.17 -11.55 -9.14
N ASP A 1063 49.46 -11.41 -9.40
CA ASP A 1063 49.98 -10.36 -10.29
C ASP A 1063 49.56 -10.62 -11.76
N PHE A 1064 49.44 -11.88 -12.16
CA PHE A 1064 48.85 -12.28 -13.43
C PHE A 1064 47.38 -11.84 -13.56
N LEU A 1065 46.53 -12.18 -12.59
CA LEU A 1065 45.12 -11.76 -12.58
C LEU A 1065 44.98 -10.23 -12.51
N ALA A 1066 45.84 -9.55 -11.74
CA ALA A 1066 45.85 -8.09 -11.65
C ALA A 1066 46.23 -7.43 -12.99
N SER A 1067 47.20 -8.01 -13.70
CA SER A 1067 47.59 -7.54 -15.03
C SER A 1067 46.48 -7.73 -16.06
N LEU A 1068 45.74 -8.85 -15.99
CA LEU A 1068 44.60 -9.12 -16.84
C LEU A 1068 43.43 -8.18 -16.54
N ALA A 1069 43.07 -7.99 -15.27
CA ALA A 1069 42.06 -7.02 -14.86
C ALA A 1069 42.41 -5.60 -15.32
N SER A 1070 43.68 -5.20 -15.16
CA SER A 1070 44.20 -3.93 -15.66
C SER A 1070 44.02 -3.79 -17.17
N TYR A 1071 44.37 -4.83 -17.95
CA TYR A 1071 44.20 -4.84 -19.40
C TYR A 1071 42.72 -4.76 -19.80
N VAL A 1072 41.87 -5.58 -19.20
CA VAL A 1072 40.42 -5.63 -19.48
C VAL A 1072 39.77 -4.27 -19.21
N LEU A 1073 40.09 -3.63 -18.09
CA LEU A 1073 39.52 -2.33 -17.73
C LEU A 1073 40.13 -1.16 -18.53
N SER A 1074 41.44 -1.15 -18.75
CA SER A 1074 42.11 -0.06 -19.48
C SER A 1074 41.82 -0.06 -20.98
N CYS A 1075 41.66 -1.25 -21.57
CA CYS A 1075 41.40 -1.43 -23.00
C CYS A 1075 39.92 -1.69 -23.30
N ASP A 1076 39.06 -1.70 -22.29
CA ASP A 1076 37.62 -1.99 -22.38
C ASP A 1076 37.32 -3.29 -23.15
N VAL A 1077 38.06 -4.34 -22.84
CA VAL A 1077 37.98 -5.63 -23.54
C VAL A 1077 36.83 -6.45 -22.97
N THR A 1078 36.12 -7.19 -23.82
CA THR A 1078 35.15 -8.22 -23.41
C THR A 1078 35.73 -9.56 -23.82
N LEU A 1079 35.82 -10.50 -22.86
CA LEU A 1079 36.38 -11.83 -23.10
C LEU A 1079 35.27 -12.79 -23.50
N HIS A 1080 35.40 -13.44 -24.66
CA HIS A 1080 34.40 -14.40 -25.15
C HIS A 1080 34.86 -15.85 -25.00
N ASP A 1081 33.90 -16.76 -24.80
CA ASP A 1081 34.16 -18.20 -24.70
C ASP A 1081 34.89 -18.73 -25.94
N GLY A 1082 35.94 -19.52 -25.72
CA GLY A 1082 36.75 -20.11 -26.79
C GLY A 1082 37.85 -19.19 -27.36
N GLU A 1083 37.98 -17.95 -26.89
CA GLU A 1083 39.09 -17.06 -27.27
C GLU A 1083 40.39 -17.37 -26.52
N THR A 1084 41.47 -16.68 -26.88
CA THR A 1084 42.75 -16.71 -26.14
C THR A 1084 43.21 -15.31 -25.78
N ILE A 1085 43.73 -15.12 -24.57
CA ILE A 1085 44.31 -13.86 -24.08
C ILE A 1085 45.77 -14.04 -23.69
N GLY A 1086 46.60 -13.02 -23.90
CA GLY A 1086 47.98 -12.99 -23.39
C GLY A 1086 48.71 -11.70 -23.73
N PHE A 1087 49.85 -11.48 -23.09
CA PHE A 1087 50.57 -10.20 -23.14
C PHE A 1087 51.55 -10.09 -24.31
N SER A 1088 51.70 -11.14 -25.13
CA SER A 1088 52.54 -11.19 -26.33
C SER A 1088 52.00 -12.17 -27.39
N GLU A 1089 52.54 -12.17 -28.61
CA GLU A 1089 52.09 -13.11 -29.68
C GLU A 1089 52.32 -14.59 -29.33
N ASP A 1090 53.30 -14.87 -28.48
CA ASP A 1090 53.70 -16.22 -28.04
C ASP A 1090 53.04 -16.62 -26.71
N ASP A 1091 52.35 -15.68 -26.04
CA ASP A 1091 51.66 -15.87 -24.76
C ASP A 1091 50.15 -16.00 -25.01
N LYS A 1092 49.58 -17.19 -24.81
CA LYS A 1092 48.18 -17.48 -25.14
C LYS A 1092 47.52 -18.39 -24.10
N HIS A 1093 46.65 -17.80 -23.32
CA HIS A 1093 45.81 -18.45 -22.32
C HIS A 1093 44.41 -18.68 -22.86
N SER A 1094 43.89 -19.90 -22.78
CA SER A 1094 42.53 -20.22 -23.21
C SER A 1094 41.48 -19.59 -22.30
N ILE A 1095 40.40 -19.09 -22.89
CA ILE A 1095 39.23 -18.58 -22.18
C ILE A 1095 38.09 -19.58 -22.29
N ILE A 1096 37.53 -19.96 -21.15
CA ILE A 1096 36.32 -20.79 -21.07
C ILE A 1096 35.32 -20.08 -20.17
N ARG A 1097 34.13 -19.79 -20.67
CA ARG A 1097 33.05 -19.21 -19.86
C ARG A 1097 32.24 -20.34 -19.24
N SER A 1098 32.23 -20.41 -17.92
CA SER A 1098 31.48 -21.45 -17.17
C SER A 1098 30.99 -20.92 -15.83
N PRO A 1099 30.09 -21.62 -15.13
CA PRO A 1099 29.71 -21.27 -13.77
C PRO A 1099 30.92 -21.08 -12.83
N GLY A 1100 30.78 -20.18 -11.86
CA GLY A 1100 31.75 -19.86 -10.84
C GLY A 1100 32.18 -21.08 -10.05
N VAL A 1101 33.47 -21.16 -9.68
CA VAL A 1101 33.97 -22.23 -8.80
C VAL A 1101 34.31 -21.68 -7.41
N ALA A 1102 34.92 -20.50 -7.36
CA ALA A 1102 35.20 -19.75 -6.14
C ALA A 1102 34.08 -18.78 -5.72
N LEU A 1103 33.24 -18.40 -6.69
CA LEU A 1103 32.09 -17.50 -6.56
C LEU A 1103 30.77 -18.30 -6.65
N PRO A 1104 29.60 -17.75 -6.24
CA PRO A 1104 28.34 -18.49 -6.17
C PRO A 1104 28.04 -19.29 -7.44
N ASN A 1105 27.55 -20.53 -7.27
CA ASN A 1105 27.45 -21.55 -8.35
C ASN A 1105 26.58 -21.12 -9.56
N GLU A 1106 25.80 -20.05 -9.44
CA GLU A 1106 24.92 -19.52 -10.50
C GLU A 1106 25.55 -18.37 -11.30
N GLN A 1107 26.65 -17.75 -10.82
CA GLN A 1107 27.32 -16.65 -11.53
C GLN A 1107 28.24 -17.21 -12.61
N MET A 1108 28.10 -16.73 -13.85
CA MET A 1108 29.03 -17.07 -14.93
C MET A 1108 30.35 -16.33 -14.75
N THR A 1109 31.46 -17.02 -14.97
CA THR A 1109 32.82 -16.49 -14.84
C THR A 1109 33.68 -16.92 -16.03
N VAL A 1110 34.76 -16.19 -16.27
CA VAL A 1110 35.75 -16.49 -17.30
C VAL A 1110 36.91 -17.27 -16.68
N LYS A 1111 37.04 -18.55 -17.04
CA LYS A 1111 38.18 -19.38 -16.65
C LYS A 1111 39.34 -19.12 -17.60
N ILE A 1112 40.48 -18.73 -17.03
CA ILE A 1112 41.71 -18.43 -17.78
C ILE A 1112 42.69 -19.57 -17.56
N GLY A 1113 43.11 -20.20 -18.65
CA GLY A 1113 44.11 -21.27 -18.61
C GLY A 1113 45.48 -20.72 -18.21
N TYR A 1114 46.07 -21.23 -17.13
CA TYR A 1114 47.39 -20.79 -16.68
C TYR A 1114 48.47 -21.74 -17.19
N GLU A 1115 49.37 -21.23 -18.03
CA GLU A 1115 50.61 -21.90 -18.42
C GLU A 1115 51.79 -21.06 -17.92
N PRO A 1116 52.73 -21.63 -17.15
CA PRO A 1116 53.88 -20.87 -16.67
C PRO A 1116 54.72 -20.39 -17.85
N VAL A 1117 55.01 -19.09 -17.90
CA VAL A 1117 55.89 -18.49 -18.91
C VAL A 1117 57.26 -19.16 -18.81
N GLN A 1118 57.70 -19.83 -19.88
CA GLN A 1118 59.09 -20.30 -19.95
C GLN A 1118 60.00 -19.08 -20.05
N GLU A 1119 60.75 -18.78 -18.98
CA GLU A 1119 61.84 -17.81 -19.03
C GLU A 1119 62.87 -18.23 -20.10
N ASP A 1120 63.11 -17.36 -21.07
CA ASP A 1120 64.25 -17.39 -21.99
C ASP A 1120 65.30 -16.32 -21.61
#